data_AF-A0A3M2APJ2-F1
#
_entry.id   AF-A0A3M2APJ2-F1
#
_cell.length_a   1.000
_cell.length_b   1.000
_cell.length_c   1.000
_cell.angle_alpha   90.00
_cell.angle_beta   90.00
_cell.angle_gamma   90.00
#
_symmetry.space_group_name_H-M   'P 1'
#
loop_
_entity.id
_entity.type
_entity.pdbx_description
1 polymer ?
#
loop_
_entity_poly.entity_id
_entity_poly.type
_entity_poly.pdbx_seq_one_letter_code
_entity_poly.pdbx_strand_id
1 'polypeptide(L)'
;LIVGGGGGGTFALTPNEAIVWEGWPDHQRPRASDNGGPDHVWAHHPYWPDGVFRGPPARGSLLPVYGGEPGLRGSSYGAVPNYDPGNPPAQPHGVYGMEDGRPDYVDPVDDPQNFDPAWKSPTIPFDFGHPTEGPDPGQAGVSVFSADGDTGNDFWGVRINDDGTATFGELLAPWAGSGGGASGDSFQVKRKTDPVTGALLSVVDSLPTDTWPPAAGVDGFYRKGAPGGGGGGQLQLLAIGPIVFGPEGVVKANGGIGHGAESTVSADHQLSGSGGGSGGHLILHSATAIDLSRITIGSAATAAEVPDLDFADAVQAIGGRRGWCASFATHIENTNAQDGNGDLMIGRGGAGGNGVVQFHVPDPGEDLLWPAAARPGILDYVHHGDPANRAADPDRIEEVLWHFSRPRPYVLVPLFSSASQAQSSWIDTGLAGLRAPGGGVYPDWAGALLRFQGVDPDGTVPAAGGRVVPLPELLRGPETAAVFQPGGVRLSGAAGLFAGREHFLRAPAALVGYDLLPCADRPARSFEIAAAEYDPAADVLLLSTRLSDGAPSGAVEPGKDWALRPKFFRLDTLGVKDGLPASASVRIEFQATDDPTDPGAVVPGPNLWTADLAPLRGRRWIRWRVTFDIDALGQGVGPGSPRPRLDYLKIPFVW
;
A
#
# COMPACT_ATOMS: atom_id res chain seq x y z
N LEU A 1 36.14 -5.04 -28.49
CA LEU A 1 35.90 -4.97 -27.03
C LEU A 1 35.25 -6.30 -26.61
N ILE A 2 35.51 -6.82 -25.40
CA ILE A 2 34.89 -8.06 -24.90
C ILE A 2 34.25 -7.74 -23.55
N VAL A 3 32.92 -7.80 -23.48
CA VAL A 3 32.13 -7.45 -22.29
C VAL A 3 30.69 -7.97 -22.41
N GLY A 4 30.05 -8.25 -21.27
CA GLY A 4 28.61 -8.50 -21.16
C GLY A 4 28.03 -7.70 -20.00
N GLY A 5 26.90 -7.02 -20.24
CA GLY A 5 26.17 -6.29 -19.21
C GLY A 5 25.35 -7.21 -18.31
N GLY A 6 25.01 -6.73 -17.10
CA GLY A 6 24.18 -7.48 -16.15
C GLY A 6 22.68 -7.34 -16.46
N GLY A 7 21.92 -8.43 -16.35
CA GLY A 7 20.46 -8.40 -16.56
C GLY A 7 19.71 -7.74 -15.41
N GLY A 8 18.59 -7.09 -15.70
CA GLY A 8 17.74 -6.47 -14.70
C GLY A 8 16.96 -7.50 -13.87
N GLY A 9 16.72 -7.18 -12.59
CA GLY A 9 15.84 -8.00 -11.74
C GLY A 9 14.38 -7.86 -12.20
N THR A 10 13.58 -8.93 -12.08
CA THR A 10 12.14 -8.92 -12.37
C THR A 10 11.35 -9.14 -11.08
N PHE A 11 10.17 -8.52 -10.96
CA PHE A 11 9.17 -8.90 -9.97
C PHE A 11 7.87 -9.27 -10.69
N ALA A 12 7.21 -8.31 -11.32
CA ALA A 12 6.04 -8.53 -12.17
C ALA A 12 6.41 -8.50 -13.67
N LEU A 13 5.63 -9.20 -14.50
CA LEU A 13 5.74 -9.15 -15.96
C LEU A 13 4.85 -8.06 -16.54
N THR A 14 4.96 -6.83 -16.02
CA THR A 14 4.21 -5.64 -16.47
C THR A 14 5.10 -4.67 -17.28
N PRO A 15 4.53 -3.73 -18.06
CA PRO A 15 5.29 -2.80 -18.90
C PRO A 15 6.29 -1.99 -18.08
N ASN A 16 7.59 -2.15 -18.34
CA ASN A 16 8.65 -1.67 -17.46
C ASN A 16 8.76 -0.13 -17.44
N GLU A 17 8.27 0.50 -16.37
CA GLU A 17 8.25 1.96 -16.26
C GLU A 17 9.63 2.56 -15.94
N ALA A 18 10.58 1.77 -15.41
CA ALA A 18 11.93 2.26 -15.06
C ALA A 18 12.64 2.89 -16.27
N ILE A 19 12.28 2.42 -17.46
CA ILE A 19 12.81 2.77 -18.78
C ILE A 19 12.36 4.16 -19.25
N VAL A 20 11.12 4.55 -18.94
CA VAL A 20 10.52 5.83 -19.42
C VAL A 20 10.26 6.84 -18.31
N TRP A 21 10.49 6.47 -17.05
CA TRP A 21 10.26 7.36 -15.91
C TRP A 21 11.33 8.46 -15.84
N GLU A 22 10.91 9.71 -16.01
CA GLU A 22 11.79 10.89 -16.00
C GLU A 22 12.20 11.33 -14.57
N GLY A 23 11.48 10.89 -13.54
CA GLY A 23 11.56 11.35 -12.15
C GLY A 23 12.83 10.95 -11.35
N TRP A 24 13.84 10.38 -12.00
CA TRP A 24 15.13 10.03 -11.37
C TRP A 24 15.82 11.26 -10.73
N PRO A 25 16.36 11.20 -9.51
CA PRO A 25 17.03 12.34 -8.87
C PRO A 25 18.48 12.53 -9.33
N ASP A 26 19.01 13.76 -9.26
CA ASP A 26 20.33 14.12 -9.81
C ASP A 26 21.54 13.36 -9.25
N HIS A 27 21.47 12.79 -8.04
CA HIS A 27 22.56 11.94 -7.53
C HIS A 27 22.52 10.51 -8.11
N GLN A 28 21.38 10.13 -8.68
CA GLN A 28 21.22 8.95 -9.53
C GLN A 28 21.42 9.32 -11.01
N ARG A 29 21.98 10.50 -11.34
CA ARG A 29 22.34 10.93 -12.70
C ARG A 29 23.83 11.37 -12.74
N PRO A 30 24.67 10.90 -13.69
CA PRO A 30 26.05 11.37 -13.80
C PRO A 30 26.00 12.77 -14.43
N ARG A 31 26.71 13.74 -13.84
CA ARG A 31 26.70 15.16 -14.28
C ARG A 31 27.19 15.43 -15.71
N ALA A 32 27.58 14.42 -16.47
CA ALA A 32 28.16 14.52 -17.81
C ALA A 32 27.30 13.87 -18.91
N SER A 33 26.21 13.19 -18.55
CA SER A 33 25.25 12.57 -19.47
C SER A 33 23.89 13.25 -19.26
N ASP A 34 23.05 13.33 -20.30
CA ASP A 34 21.86 14.17 -20.24
C ASP A 34 20.67 13.51 -19.49
N ASN A 35 19.61 14.31 -19.33
CA ASN A 35 18.47 13.96 -18.48
C ASN A 35 17.35 13.23 -19.24
N GLY A 36 17.61 12.63 -20.41
CA GLY A 36 16.58 12.01 -21.27
C GLY A 36 15.87 10.77 -20.71
N GLY A 37 16.24 10.31 -19.51
CA GLY A 37 15.82 9.02 -18.96
C GLY A 37 16.64 7.86 -19.51
N PRO A 38 16.23 6.61 -19.30
CA PRO A 38 16.81 5.44 -19.99
C PRO A 38 16.39 5.31 -21.46
N ASP A 39 16.69 6.33 -22.25
CA ASP A 39 16.74 6.33 -23.72
C ASP A 39 15.57 5.67 -24.47
N HIS A 40 14.38 6.19 -24.23
CA HIS A 40 13.21 6.05 -25.10
C HIS A 40 12.64 7.41 -25.51
N VAL A 41 13.52 8.40 -25.73
CA VAL A 41 13.10 9.63 -26.41
C VAL A 41 12.76 9.25 -27.85
N TRP A 42 11.47 9.02 -28.13
CA TRP A 42 10.95 8.60 -29.43
C TRP A 42 11.41 9.47 -30.62
N ALA A 43 11.71 10.75 -30.37
CA ALA A 43 12.21 11.68 -31.37
C ALA A 43 13.68 11.41 -31.76
N HIS A 44 14.42 10.72 -30.90
CA HIS A 44 15.82 10.34 -31.07
C HIS A 44 15.94 8.88 -31.51
N HIS A 45 15.20 7.95 -30.88
CA HIS A 45 15.24 6.50 -31.18
C HIS A 45 13.83 5.94 -31.49
N PRO A 46 13.34 6.01 -32.74
CA PRO A 46 11.97 5.62 -33.09
C PRO A 46 11.78 4.15 -33.49
N TYR A 47 12.84 3.34 -33.58
CA TYR A 47 12.79 1.93 -34.00
C TYR A 47 13.33 1.00 -32.92
N TRP A 48 12.73 -0.18 -32.81
CA TRP A 48 13.08 -1.21 -31.83
C TRP A 48 14.00 -2.30 -32.42
N PRO A 49 14.60 -3.19 -31.61
CA PRO A 49 15.40 -4.34 -32.07
C PRO A 49 14.66 -5.35 -32.98
N ASP A 50 13.35 -5.18 -33.16
CA ASP A 50 12.50 -5.94 -34.09
C ASP A 50 12.26 -5.20 -35.43
N GLY A 51 12.88 -4.03 -35.62
CA GLY A 51 12.72 -3.16 -36.80
C GLY A 51 11.41 -2.37 -36.84
N VAL A 52 10.57 -2.41 -35.79
CA VAL A 52 9.25 -1.77 -35.80
C VAL A 52 9.37 -0.29 -35.40
N PHE A 53 8.87 0.60 -36.27
CA PHE A 53 8.67 2.01 -35.93
C PHE A 53 7.60 2.14 -34.85
N ARG A 54 7.96 2.71 -33.70
CA ARG A 54 7.04 3.03 -32.62
C ARG A 54 7.21 4.53 -32.34
N GLY A 55 6.28 5.31 -32.90
CA GLY A 55 6.26 6.77 -32.75
C GLY A 55 6.03 7.23 -31.31
N PRO A 56 5.79 8.53 -31.06
CA PRO A 56 5.57 9.04 -29.72
C PRO A 56 4.51 8.19 -29.01
N PRO A 57 4.82 7.59 -27.85
CA PRO A 57 3.83 6.87 -27.08
C PRO A 57 2.70 7.85 -26.76
N ALA A 58 1.45 7.45 -27.03
CA ALA A 58 0.34 8.12 -26.39
C ALA A 58 0.53 7.99 -24.88
N ARG A 59 0.14 8.98 -24.07
CA ARG A 59 0.05 8.80 -22.62
C ARG A 59 -0.84 7.57 -22.37
N GLY A 60 -0.26 6.47 -21.88
CA GLY A 60 -0.95 5.18 -21.73
C GLY A 60 -0.63 4.07 -22.74
N SER A 61 0.15 4.29 -23.81
CA SER A 61 0.45 3.21 -24.77
C SER A 61 1.52 2.24 -24.26
N LEU A 62 1.22 0.94 -24.35
CA LEU A 62 2.04 -0.17 -23.86
C LEU A 62 3.50 -0.13 -24.34
N LEU A 63 4.43 -0.11 -23.39
CA LEU A 63 5.85 -0.37 -23.64
C LEU A 63 6.01 -1.86 -24.03
N PRO A 64 6.86 -2.20 -25.02
CA PRO A 64 7.06 -3.60 -25.42
C PRO A 64 8.05 -4.36 -24.52
N VAL A 65 8.67 -3.71 -23.54
CA VAL A 65 9.48 -4.37 -22.50
C VAL A 65 8.60 -4.68 -21.30
N TYR A 66 8.47 -5.96 -20.97
CA TYR A 66 7.73 -6.45 -19.82
C TYR A 66 8.71 -7.08 -18.83
N GLY A 67 8.57 -6.77 -17.54
CA GLY A 67 9.51 -7.23 -16.52
C GLY A 67 10.93 -6.65 -16.66
N GLY A 68 11.92 -7.36 -16.13
CA GLY A 68 13.33 -6.98 -16.24
C GLY A 68 13.89 -7.23 -17.64
N GLU A 69 14.82 -6.39 -18.08
CA GLU A 69 15.52 -6.57 -19.35
C GLU A 69 16.73 -7.51 -19.20
N PRO A 70 17.10 -8.28 -20.24
CA PRO A 70 18.44 -8.84 -20.32
C PRO A 70 19.48 -7.71 -20.43
N GLY A 71 20.71 -7.99 -20.01
CA GLY A 71 21.86 -7.17 -20.38
C GLY A 71 22.16 -7.29 -21.88
N LEU A 72 22.96 -6.37 -22.41
CA LEU A 72 23.44 -6.46 -23.79
C LEU A 72 24.87 -7.00 -23.84
N ARG A 73 25.16 -7.84 -24.84
CA ARG A 73 26.52 -8.26 -25.19
C ARG A 73 27.27 -7.06 -25.78
N GLY A 74 28.59 -7.06 -25.68
CA GLY A 74 29.43 -6.11 -26.39
C GLY A 74 30.26 -6.73 -27.51
N SER A 75 29.86 -6.48 -28.76
CA SER A 75 30.77 -6.44 -29.92
C SER A 75 30.67 -5.04 -30.55
N SER A 76 31.69 -4.61 -31.30
CA SER A 76 31.73 -3.25 -31.86
C SER A 76 32.18 -3.31 -33.31
N TYR A 77 31.25 -3.18 -34.26
CA TYR A 77 31.58 -2.73 -35.61
C TYR A 77 31.81 -1.21 -35.58
N GLY A 78 32.86 -0.71 -36.22
CA GLY A 78 33.04 0.74 -36.44
C GLY A 78 33.67 1.55 -35.29
N ALA A 79 34.46 0.95 -34.40
CA ALA A 79 35.20 1.71 -33.39
C ALA A 79 36.09 2.79 -34.03
N VAL A 80 36.03 4.03 -33.50
CA VAL A 80 36.68 5.23 -34.07
C VAL A 80 38.17 5.02 -34.43
N PRO A 81 38.69 5.68 -35.50
CA PRO A 81 40.05 5.46 -36.03
C PRO A 81 41.20 5.56 -35.02
N ASN A 82 40.99 6.27 -33.91
CA ASN A 82 41.97 6.42 -32.83
C ASN A 82 42.29 5.10 -32.10
N TYR A 83 41.50 4.04 -32.27
CA TYR A 83 41.75 2.73 -31.65
C TYR A 83 42.58 1.76 -32.51
N ASP A 84 42.76 2.02 -33.81
CA ASP A 84 43.69 1.29 -34.67
C ASP A 84 44.23 2.17 -35.82
N PRO A 85 45.37 2.85 -35.64
CA PRO A 85 45.97 3.68 -36.68
C PRO A 85 46.65 2.88 -37.82
N GLY A 86 46.59 1.54 -37.79
CA GLY A 86 47.18 0.66 -38.81
C GLY A 86 46.17 0.03 -39.77
N ASN A 87 44.87 0.01 -39.43
CA ASN A 87 43.85 -0.68 -40.22
C ASN A 87 43.31 0.21 -41.37
N PRO A 88 43.22 -0.28 -42.62
CA PRO A 88 42.65 0.50 -43.72
C PRO A 88 41.14 0.77 -43.51
N PRO A 89 40.61 1.96 -43.89
CA PRO A 89 39.21 2.36 -43.64
C PRO A 89 38.10 1.49 -44.29
N ALA A 90 38.48 0.45 -45.03
CA ALA A 90 37.59 -0.43 -45.80
C ALA A 90 37.43 -1.82 -45.18
N GLN A 91 37.86 -2.04 -43.92
CA GLN A 91 37.66 -3.31 -43.22
C GLN A 91 36.78 -3.12 -41.97
N PRO A 92 35.89 -4.09 -41.66
CA PRO A 92 35.08 -4.07 -40.45
C PRO A 92 35.92 -3.93 -39.18
N HIS A 93 35.81 -2.79 -38.49
CA HIS A 93 36.48 -2.52 -37.23
C HIS A 93 35.78 -3.24 -36.06
N GLY A 94 35.73 -4.58 -36.09
CA GLY A 94 35.45 -5.45 -34.93
C GLY A 94 34.24 -6.39 -35.01
N VAL A 95 34.32 -7.46 -35.80
CA VAL A 95 33.33 -8.57 -35.81
C VAL A 95 34.05 -9.92 -35.93
N TYR A 96 34.31 -10.60 -34.80
CA TYR A 96 34.97 -11.91 -34.75
C TYR A 96 34.56 -12.67 -33.48
N GLY A 97 34.02 -13.87 -33.64
CA GLY A 97 33.73 -14.76 -32.52
C GLY A 97 34.98 -15.29 -31.79
N MET A 98 34.79 -15.81 -30.57
CA MET A 98 35.89 -16.28 -29.71
C MET A 98 36.26 -17.76 -29.90
N GLU A 99 35.57 -18.55 -30.74
CA GLU A 99 35.83 -20.01 -30.81
C GLU A 99 36.20 -20.57 -32.19
N ASP A 100 35.83 -19.95 -33.32
CA ASP A 100 36.08 -20.51 -34.66
C ASP A 100 37.10 -19.73 -35.52
N GLY A 101 37.47 -18.52 -35.09
CA GLY A 101 38.49 -17.68 -35.72
C GLY A 101 38.13 -17.16 -37.11
N ARG A 102 36.86 -17.18 -37.53
CA ARG A 102 36.43 -16.71 -38.84
C ARG A 102 35.98 -15.24 -38.79
N PRO A 103 36.13 -14.48 -39.90
CA PRO A 103 35.36 -13.27 -40.09
C PRO A 103 33.90 -13.66 -40.29
N ASP A 104 33.00 -13.07 -39.50
CA ASP A 104 31.57 -13.18 -39.75
C ASP A 104 31.25 -12.51 -41.09
N TYR A 105 30.46 -13.19 -41.94
CA TYR A 105 30.22 -12.74 -43.30
C TYR A 105 29.30 -11.52 -43.31
N VAL A 106 29.89 -10.34 -43.39
CA VAL A 106 29.20 -9.09 -43.74
C VAL A 106 28.51 -9.26 -45.10
N ASP A 107 27.22 -8.92 -45.17
CA ASP A 107 26.54 -8.78 -46.46
C ASP A 107 27.16 -7.57 -47.20
N PRO A 108 27.72 -7.72 -48.41
CA PRO A 108 28.39 -6.63 -49.13
C PRO A 108 27.49 -5.45 -49.54
N VAL A 109 26.25 -5.38 -49.06
CA VAL A 109 25.33 -4.24 -49.18
C VAL A 109 25.52 -3.19 -48.06
N ASP A 110 26.18 -3.54 -46.94
CA ASP A 110 26.39 -2.65 -45.79
C ASP A 110 27.49 -1.59 -46.02
N ASP A 111 27.16 -0.54 -46.79
CA ASP A 111 28.02 0.61 -47.12
C ASP A 111 28.33 1.50 -45.87
N PRO A 112 29.61 1.79 -45.52
CA PRO A 112 29.97 2.42 -44.24
C PRO A 112 29.63 3.92 -44.06
N GLN A 113 28.89 4.57 -44.97
CA GLN A 113 28.64 6.02 -44.91
C GLN A 113 27.39 6.44 -44.11
N ASN A 114 26.50 5.50 -43.80
CA ASN A 114 25.20 5.78 -43.16
C ASN A 114 25.00 5.00 -41.84
N PHE A 115 26.05 4.85 -41.02
CA PHE A 115 25.83 4.40 -39.64
C PHE A 115 25.01 5.45 -38.90
N ASP A 116 23.80 5.08 -38.49
CA ASP A 116 22.85 5.95 -37.80
C ASP A 116 22.87 5.64 -36.30
N PRO A 117 23.69 6.33 -35.48
CA PRO A 117 23.71 6.12 -34.03
C PRO A 117 22.41 6.56 -33.36
N ALA A 118 21.51 7.25 -34.08
CA ALA A 118 20.17 7.60 -33.62
C ALA A 118 19.12 6.56 -34.05
N TRP A 119 19.44 5.58 -34.91
CA TRP A 119 18.54 4.47 -35.24
C TRP A 119 17.18 4.93 -35.83
N LYS A 120 17.22 5.88 -36.76
CA LYS A 120 16.06 6.44 -37.48
C LYS A 120 15.70 5.66 -38.76
N SER A 121 16.37 4.52 -38.98
CA SER A 121 16.14 3.58 -40.08
C SER A 121 15.68 2.23 -39.53
N PRO A 122 14.72 1.52 -40.17
CA PRO A 122 14.28 0.19 -39.75
C PRO A 122 15.34 -0.92 -39.94
N THR A 123 16.43 -0.65 -40.66
CA THR A 123 17.48 -1.65 -40.92
C THR A 123 18.50 -1.64 -39.78
N ILE A 124 18.55 -2.73 -39.01
CA ILE A 124 19.57 -2.96 -37.98
C ILE A 124 20.85 -3.43 -38.69
N PRO A 125 21.98 -2.69 -38.61
CA PRO A 125 23.21 -2.98 -39.37
C PRO A 125 24.16 -3.94 -38.63
N PHE A 126 23.64 -4.76 -37.73
CA PHE A 126 24.37 -5.85 -37.07
C PHE A 126 23.43 -7.00 -36.68
N ASP A 127 23.96 -8.21 -36.62
CA ASP A 127 23.22 -9.39 -36.17
C ASP A 127 23.34 -9.59 -34.65
N PHE A 128 22.32 -10.16 -34.01
CA PHE A 128 22.34 -10.45 -32.57
C PHE A 128 23.04 -11.78 -32.32
N GLY A 129 24.28 -11.69 -31.82
CA GLY A 129 25.32 -12.70 -31.93
C GLY A 129 25.04 -14.16 -31.54
N HIS A 130 25.64 -15.07 -32.32
CA HIS A 130 25.65 -16.53 -32.13
C HIS A 130 26.30 -16.93 -30.78
N PRO A 131 25.98 -18.12 -30.21
CA PRO A 131 26.54 -18.62 -28.94
C PRO A 131 28.07 -18.90 -28.91
N THR A 132 28.83 -18.56 -29.94
CA THR A 132 30.30 -18.78 -30.05
C THR A 132 31.13 -17.48 -29.98
N GLU A 133 30.50 -16.34 -29.63
CA GLU A 133 31.03 -15.01 -29.96
C GLU A 133 31.42 -14.08 -28.80
N GLY A 134 31.45 -14.57 -27.55
CA GLY A 134 31.85 -13.73 -26.41
C GLY A 134 31.19 -14.15 -25.09
N PRO A 135 31.46 -13.44 -23.98
CA PRO A 135 30.73 -13.66 -22.74
C PRO A 135 29.25 -13.32 -22.94
N ASP A 136 28.37 -14.19 -22.47
CA ASP A 136 26.93 -13.94 -22.49
C ASP A 136 26.57 -12.78 -21.56
N PRO A 137 25.59 -11.94 -21.94
CA PRO A 137 25.03 -10.98 -21.02
C PRO A 137 24.22 -11.69 -19.92
N GLY A 138 24.06 -11.01 -18.79
CA GLY A 138 23.16 -11.49 -17.74
C GLY A 138 21.72 -11.53 -18.25
N GLN A 139 21.04 -12.66 -18.04
CA GLN A 139 19.61 -12.79 -18.29
C GLN A 139 18.81 -11.95 -17.29
N ALA A 140 17.59 -11.56 -17.69
CA ALA A 140 16.63 -10.95 -16.78
C ALA A 140 16.30 -11.88 -15.60
N GLY A 141 15.93 -11.30 -14.46
CA GLY A 141 15.37 -12.07 -13.35
C GLY A 141 14.09 -12.80 -13.74
N VAL A 142 13.79 -13.91 -13.08
CA VAL A 142 12.49 -14.58 -13.22
C VAL A 142 11.39 -13.79 -12.51
N SER A 143 10.17 -13.86 -13.05
CA SER A 143 8.97 -13.36 -12.36
C SER A 143 8.74 -14.10 -11.05
N VAL A 144 8.04 -13.43 -10.13
CA VAL A 144 7.53 -14.04 -8.88
C VAL A 144 6.18 -14.74 -9.12
N PHE A 145 5.51 -14.33 -10.19
CA PHE A 145 4.24 -14.84 -10.69
C PHE A 145 4.44 -15.97 -11.70
N SER A 146 3.35 -16.64 -12.05
CA SER A 146 3.33 -17.69 -13.05
C SER A 146 3.60 -17.12 -14.46
N ALA A 147 3.94 -18.01 -15.39
CA ALA A 147 4.20 -17.66 -16.78
C ALA A 147 3.00 -18.09 -17.66
N ASP A 148 1.78 -17.82 -17.20
CA ASP A 148 0.54 -18.11 -17.94
C ASP A 148 0.21 -17.06 -19.01
N GLY A 149 0.77 -15.85 -18.88
CA GLY A 149 0.59 -14.74 -19.82
C GLY A 149 -0.56 -13.80 -19.46
N ASP A 150 -1.16 -13.96 -18.28
CA ASP A 150 -2.09 -13.00 -17.69
C ASP A 150 -1.33 -12.16 -16.65
N THR A 151 -1.73 -10.89 -16.48
CA THR A 151 -1.28 -10.05 -15.36
C THR A 151 -2.46 -9.59 -14.51
N GLY A 152 -3.69 -10.02 -14.82
CA GLY A 152 -4.91 -9.68 -14.09
C GLY A 152 -5.01 -10.29 -12.69
N ASN A 153 -4.07 -11.15 -12.32
CA ASN A 153 -3.94 -11.88 -11.04
C ASN A 153 -2.57 -11.65 -10.35
N ASP A 154 -1.73 -10.72 -10.84
CA ASP A 154 -0.38 -10.39 -10.35
C ASP A 154 -0.38 -9.65 -8.99
N PHE A 155 -1.07 -10.18 -7.98
CA PHE A 155 -1.21 -9.57 -6.66
C PHE A 155 -1.32 -10.56 -5.50
N TRP A 156 -1.46 -10.02 -4.28
CA TRP A 156 -1.71 -10.75 -3.03
C TRP A 156 -3.07 -10.32 -2.46
N GLY A 157 -3.99 -11.28 -2.27
CA GLY A 157 -5.34 -11.01 -1.77
C GLY A 157 -6.42 -11.28 -2.80
N VAL A 158 -7.51 -10.51 -2.75
CA VAL A 158 -8.72 -10.72 -3.57
C VAL A 158 -9.13 -9.41 -4.23
N ARG A 159 -9.36 -9.45 -5.53
CA ARG A 159 -9.98 -8.38 -6.33
C ARG A 159 -11.45 -8.73 -6.56
N ILE A 160 -12.33 -7.75 -6.44
CA ILE A 160 -13.72 -7.87 -6.92
C ILE A 160 -13.78 -7.17 -8.26
N ASN A 161 -14.36 -7.82 -9.26
CA ASN A 161 -14.50 -7.30 -10.62
C ASN A 161 -15.87 -6.60 -10.79
N ASP A 162 -16.04 -5.80 -11.85
CA ASP A 162 -17.29 -5.05 -12.12
C ASP A 162 -18.52 -5.98 -12.26
N ASP A 163 -18.34 -7.20 -12.77
CA ASP A 163 -19.40 -8.22 -12.87
C ASP A 163 -19.76 -8.90 -11.53
N GLY A 164 -19.10 -8.50 -10.43
CA GLY A 164 -19.27 -9.06 -9.09
C GLY A 164 -18.54 -10.39 -8.86
N THR A 165 -17.76 -10.89 -9.83
CA THR A 165 -16.86 -12.03 -9.61
C THR A 165 -15.63 -11.64 -8.78
N ALA A 166 -14.91 -12.63 -8.28
CA ALA A 166 -13.70 -12.43 -7.50
C ALA A 166 -12.49 -13.08 -8.17
N THR A 167 -11.45 -12.29 -8.44
CA THR A 167 -10.14 -12.77 -8.88
C THR A 167 -9.24 -12.93 -7.66
N PHE A 168 -8.66 -14.11 -7.49
CA PHE A 168 -7.69 -14.40 -6.43
C PHE A 168 -6.28 -14.15 -6.95
N GLY A 169 -5.48 -13.40 -6.20
CA GLY A 169 -4.10 -13.14 -6.57
C GLY A 169 -3.22 -14.40 -6.40
N GLU A 170 -2.21 -14.55 -7.25
CA GLU A 170 -1.34 -15.73 -7.21
C GLU A 170 -0.46 -15.80 -5.96
N LEU A 171 -0.09 -14.66 -5.38
CA LEU A 171 0.81 -14.64 -4.24
C LEU A 171 0.10 -15.15 -2.98
N LEU A 172 0.71 -16.14 -2.34
CA LEU A 172 0.30 -16.62 -1.02
C LEU A 172 0.77 -15.70 0.12
N ALA A 173 1.84 -14.95 -0.11
CA ALA A 173 2.42 -14.00 0.83
C ALA A 173 3.11 -12.84 0.09
N PRO A 174 3.20 -11.64 0.69
CA PRO A 174 3.94 -10.53 0.10
C PRO A 174 5.44 -10.84 -0.05
N TRP A 175 6.01 -10.50 -1.20
CA TRP A 175 7.43 -10.71 -1.53
C TRP A 175 8.20 -9.39 -1.72
N ALA A 176 9.53 -9.47 -1.71
CA ALA A 176 10.41 -8.36 -2.04
C ALA A 176 10.91 -8.45 -3.49
N GLY A 177 11.39 -7.32 -4.03
CA GLY A 177 12.01 -7.23 -5.34
C GLY A 177 13.29 -8.07 -5.46
N SER A 178 13.60 -8.53 -6.67
CA SER A 178 14.85 -9.22 -6.99
C SER A 178 15.96 -8.23 -7.34
N GLY A 179 17.20 -8.59 -7.02
CA GLY A 179 18.37 -7.80 -7.42
C GLY A 179 18.68 -7.95 -8.91
N GLY A 180 19.27 -6.91 -9.50
CA GLY A 180 19.87 -6.96 -10.82
C GLY A 180 21.20 -7.70 -10.80
N GLY A 181 21.60 -8.24 -11.96
CA GLY A 181 22.87 -8.89 -12.17
C GLY A 181 24.05 -7.91 -12.13
N ALA A 182 25.16 -8.34 -11.54
CA ALA A 182 26.44 -7.68 -11.74
C ALA A 182 26.87 -7.76 -13.21
N SER A 183 27.66 -6.79 -13.66
CA SER A 183 28.22 -6.79 -15.02
C SER A 183 29.55 -7.53 -15.07
N GLY A 184 29.93 -8.00 -16.26
CA GLY A 184 31.22 -8.67 -16.45
C GLY A 184 32.39 -7.70 -16.35
N ASP A 185 33.54 -8.20 -15.89
CA ASP A 185 34.83 -7.53 -16.12
C ASP A 185 35.03 -7.30 -17.62
N SER A 186 35.74 -6.22 -17.97
CA SER A 186 36.05 -5.91 -19.37
C SER A 186 37.56 -5.84 -19.58
N PHE A 187 37.99 -6.31 -20.76
CA PHE A 187 39.38 -6.33 -21.14
C PHE A 187 39.55 -5.90 -22.60
N GLN A 188 40.58 -5.08 -22.85
CA GLN A 188 40.98 -4.69 -24.20
C GLN A 188 42.17 -5.54 -24.68
N VAL A 189 41.88 -6.56 -25.50
CA VAL A 189 42.90 -7.33 -26.22
C VAL A 189 43.42 -6.51 -27.41
N LYS A 190 44.75 -6.45 -27.58
CA LYS A 190 45.35 -6.11 -28.87
C LYS A 190 45.50 -7.40 -29.69
N ARG A 191 44.86 -7.49 -30.85
CA ARG A 191 45.05 -8.64 -31.75
C ARG A 191 46.44 -8.58 -32.37
N LYS A 192 47.13 -9.72 -32.38
CA LYS A 192 48.41 -9.88 -33.06
C LYS A 192 48.16 -10.16 -34.55
N THR A 193 49.09 -9.77 -35.42
CA THR A 193 49.10 -10.22 -36.81
C THR A 193 49.91 -11.52 -36.94
N ASP A 194 49.48 -12.38 -37.85
CA ASP A 194 50.26 -13.53 -38.33
C ASP A 194 51.55 -12.99 -38.99
N PRO A 195 52.74 -13.38 -38.52
CA PRO A 195 54.01 -12.85 -39.04
C PRO A 195 54.36 -13.33 -40.47
N VAL A 196 53.61 -14.29 -41.02
CA VAL A 196 53.79 -14.86 -42.36
C VAL A 196 52.72 -14.36 -43.33
N THR A 197 51.45 -14.33 -42.91
CA THR A 197 50.33 -13.94 -43.78
C THR A 197 49.91 -12.48 -43.64
N GLY A 198 50.29 -11.81 -42.54
CA GLY A 198 49.86 -10.45 -42.21
C GLY A 198 48.40 -10.32 -41.75
N ALA A 199 47.63 -11.42 -41.74
CA ALA A 199 46.24 -11.43 -41.28
C ALA A 199 46.16 -11.27 -39.75
N LEU A 200 45.03 -10.76 -39.24
CA LEU A 200 44.79 -10.69 -37.80
C LEU A 200 44.53 -12.09 -37.23
N LEU A 201 45.34 -12.51 -36.25
CA LEU A 201 45.15 -13.77 -35.52
C LEU A 201 43.82 -13.77 -34.75
N SER A 202 43.28 -14.94 -34.42
CA SER A 202 42.02 -15.04 -33.68
C SER A 202 42.15 -14.44 -32.27
N VAL A 203 41.01 -14.23 -31.60
CA VAL A 203 41.01 -13.79 -30.20
C VAL A 203 41.64 -14.85 -29.29
N VAL A 204 41.42 -16.14 -29.57
CA VAL A 204 42.06 -17.26 -28.84
C VAL A 204 43.57 -17.22 -28.99
N ASP A 205 44.08 -17.06 -30.20
CA ASP A 205 45.53 -16.98 -30.49
C ASP A 205 46.17 -15.69 -29.98
N SER A 206 45.36 -14.70 -29.60
CA SER A 206 45.77 -13.45 -28.95
C SER A 206 45.73 -13.55 -27.42
N LEU A 207 45.34 -14.70 -26.85
CA LEU A 207 45.24 -14.95 -25.41
C LEU A 207 46.13 -16.13 -24.96
N PRO A 208 46.73 -16.08 -23.75
CA PRO A 208 46.83 -14.90 -22.89
C PRO A 208 47.69 -13.81 -23.55
N THR A 209 47.44 -12.54 -23.21
CA THR A 209 48.30 -11.44 -23.66
C THR A 209 49.68 -11.55 -23.01
N ASP A 210 50.72 -11.06 -23.69
CA ASP A 210 52.11 -11.19 -23.21
C ASP A 210 52.39 -10.41 -21.90
N THR A 211 51.44 -9.56 -21.50
CA THR A 211 51.45 -8.75 -20.27
C THR A 211 50.12 -8.88 -19.52
N TRP A 212 50.15 -9.34 -18.26
CA TRP A 212 49.02 -9.28 -17.32
C TRP A 212 49.45 -8.83 -15.91
N PRO A 213 48.80 -7.81 -15.30
CA PRO A 213 47.83 -6.95 -15.95
C PRO A 213 48.48 -6.14 -17.10
N PRO A 214 47.69 -5.69 -18.08
CA PRO A 214 48.11 -4.82 -19.18
C PRO A 214 49.02 -3.68 -18.70
N ALA A 215 50.19 -3.52 -19.33
CA ALA A 215 51.15 -2.49 -18.94
C ALA A 215 50.62 -1.10 -19.31
N ALA A 216 50.44 -0.24 -18.31
CA ALA A 216 49.81 1.08 -18.45
C ALA A 216 50.43 1.89 -19.60
N GLY A 217 49.61 2.18 -20.62
CA GLY A 217 49.99 2.97 -21.79
C GLY A 217 50.66 2.20 -22.94
N VAL A 218 50.90 0.89 -22.81
CA VAL A 218 51.54 0.08 -23.87
C VAL A 218 50.63 -1.02 -24.38
N ASP A 219 49.99 -1.78 -23.49
CA ASP A 219 49.06 -2.87 -23.86
C ASP A 219 47.79 -2.73 -23.03
N GLY A 220 46.62 -2.75 -23.67
CA GLY A 220 45.30 -2.96 -23.06
C GLY A 220 44.87 -2.08 -21.86
N PHE A 221 43.68 -2.39 -21.38
CA PHE A 221 43.15 -1.95 -20.08
C PHE A 221 42.22 -3.06 -19.57
N TYR A 222 42.35 -3.41 -18.29
CA TYR A 222 41.38 -4.22 -17.56
C TYR A 222 40.55 -3.30 -16.66
N ARG A 223 39.23 -3.51 -16.59
CA ARG A 223 38.31 -2.79 -15.70
C ARG A 223 37.37 -3.79 -15.04
N LYS A 224 37.21 -3.67 -13.73
CA LYS A 224 36.26 -4.47 -12.96
C LYS A 224 34.81 -4.15 -13.30
N GLY A 225 33.97 -5.18 -13.39
CA GLY A 225 32.53 -5.05 -13.55
C GLY A 225 31.84 -4.31 -12.41
N ALA A 226 30.63 -3.81 -12.66
CA ALA A 226 29.82 -3.12 -11.66
C ALA A 226 28.95 -4.10 -10.86
N PRO A 227 28.70 -3.85 -9.57
CA PRO A 227 27.68 -4.58 -8.81
C PRO A 227 26.28 -4.25 -9.35
N GLY A 228 25.38 -5.23 -9.34
CA GLY A 228 23.98 -5.03 -9.71
C GLY A 228 23.21 -4.20 -8.69
N GLY A 229 22.11 -3.59 -9.13
CA GLY A 229 21.19 -2.85 -8.27
C GLY A 229 20.43 -3.78 -7.33
N GLY A 230 20.26 -3.38 -6.06
CA GLY A 230 19.45 -4.14 -5.10
C GLY A 230 17.95 -4.15 -5.46
N GLY A 231 17.23 -5.21 -5.14
CA GLY A 231 15.77 -5.26 -5.34
C GLY A 231 15.02 -4.33 -4.38
N GLY A 232 13.86 -3.84 -4.82
CA GLY A 232 12.98 -3.01 -4.01
C GLY A 232 12.43 -3.75 -2.77
N GLY A 233 12.22 -3.03 -1.67
CA GLY A 233 11.75 -3.63 -0.42
C GLY A 233 10.29 -4.12 -0.47
N GLN A 234 9.88 -4.87 0.55
CA GLN A 234 8.47 -5.21 0.78
C GLN A 234 7.95 -4.35 1.94
N LEU A 235 6.85 -3.62 1.74
CA LEU A 235 6.22 -2.77 2.77
C LEU A 235 4.70 -3.00 2.81
N GLN A 236 4.20 -3.31 4.00
CA GLN A 236 2.78 -3.36 4.30
C GLN A 236 2.45 -2.26 5.30
N LEU A 237 1.50 -1.38 4.97
CA LEU A 237 0.91 -0.42 5.88
C LEU A 237 -0.51 -0.89 6.22
N LEU A 238 -0.68 -1.44 7.41
CA LEU A 238 -1.95 -1.96 7.93
C LEU A 238 -2.55 -0.95 8.91
N ALA A 239 -3.74 -0.42 8.62
CA ALA A 239 -4.37 0.62 9.42
C ALA A 239 -5.83 0.27 9.77
N ILE A 240 -6.19 0.35 11.06
CA ILE A 240 -7.60 0.23 11.51
C ILE A 240 -8.40 1.50 11.19
N GLY A 241 -7.73 2.64 11.06
CA GLY A 241 -8.30 3.90 10.58
C GLY A 241 -7.80 4.26 9.18
N PRO A 242 -8.04 5.49 8.71
CA PRO A 242 -7.67 5.89 7.37
C PRO A 242 -6.16 6.06 7.22
N ILE A 243 -5.61 5.68 6.06
CA ILE A 243 -4.25 6.05 5.65
C ILE A 243 -4.34 7.42 4.98
N VAL A 244 -3.75 8.45 5.58
CA VAL A 244 -3.87 9.84 5.09
C VAL A 244 -2.55 10.32 4.49
N PHE A 245 -2.56 10.62 3.19
CA PHE A 245 -1.42 11.24 2.53
C PHE A 245 -1.43 12.76 2.75
N GLY A 246 -0.27 13.30 3.13
CA GLY A 246 -0.03 14.75 3.07
C GLY A 246 0.18 15.22 1.62
N PRO A 247 0.24 16.55 1.37
CA PRO A 247 0.50 17.09 0.03
C PRO A 247 1.88 16.69 -0.53
N GLU A 248 2.84 16.38 0.35
CA GLU A 248 4.17 15.85 0.03
C GLU A 248 4.33 14.40 0.55
N GLY A 249 3.21 13.70 0.80
CA GLY A 249 3.22 12.33 1.31
C GLY A 249 3.70 11.35 0.24
N VAL A 250 4.79 10.63 0.50
CA VAL A 250 5.40 9.73 -0.48
C VAL A 250 5.83 8.41 0.17
N VAL A 251 5.51 7.29 -0.48
CA VAL A 251 5.91 5.92 -0.10
C VAL A 251 6.61 5.26 -1.29
N LYS A 252 7.82 4.71 -1.09
CA LYS A 252 8.59 4.09 -2.17
C LYS A 252 9.19 2.74 -1.77
N ALA A 253 9.17 1.81 -2.73
CA ALA A 253 9.90 0.54 -2.73
C ALA A 253 10.55 0.32 -4.11
N ASN A 254 11.15 1.37 -4.68
CA ASN A 254 11.80 1.28 -5.99
C ASN A 254 13.05 0.38 -5.95
N GLY A 255 13.36 -0.22 -7.09
CA GLY A 255 14.60 -0.96 -7.31
C GLY A 255 15.82 -0.06 -7.31
N GLY A 256 16.94 -0.60 -6.84
CA GLY A 256 18.25 0.02 -6.92
C GLY A 256 18.72 0.11 -8.38
N ILE A 257 19.27 1.26 -8.75
CA ILE A 257 19.81 1.52 -10.09
C ILE A 257 21.00 0.61 -10.42
N GLY A 258 21.12 0.25 -11.70
CA GLY A 258 22.35 -0.25 -12.27
C GLY A 258 23.41 0.85 -12.33
N HIS A 259 24.68 0.45 -12.35
CA HIS A 259 25.84 1.34 -12.39
C HIS A 259 26.82 0.91 -13.48
N GLY A 260 27.64 1.86 -13.92
CA GLY A 260 28.79 1.56 -14.78
C GLY A 260 29.99 1.05 -13.99
N ALA A 261 30.78 0.21 -14.66
CA ALA A 261 32.00 -0.42 -14.20
C ALA A 261 33.12 0.58 -13.82
N GLU A 262 34.28 0.06 -13.41
CA GLU A 262 35.48 0.84 -13.17
C GLU A 262 35.85 1.69 -14.39
N SER A 263 36.12 2.99 -14.21
CA SER A 263 36.57 3.91 -15.26
C SER A 263 38.07 4.17 -15.13
N THR A 264 38.79 4.17 -16.25
CA THR A 264 40.24 4.39 -16.30
C THR A 264 40.65 5.86 -16.46
N VAL A 265 39.78 6.66 -17.09
CA VAL A 265 40.00 8.08 -17.40
C VAL A 265 38.63 8.75 -17.30
N SER A 266 38.54 9.86 -16.55
CA SER A 266 37.29 10.59 -16.31
C SER A 266 36.10 9.68 -15.91
N ALA A 267 34.85 10.13 -16.08
CA ALA A 267 33.64 9.45 -15.60
C ALA A 267 32.80 8.84 -16.75
N ASP A 268 33.43 8.65 -17.91
CA ASP A 268 32.85 8.31 -19.21
C ASP A 268 33.47 7.04 -19.84
N HIS A 269 34.57 6.51 -19.27
CA HIS A 269 35.31 5.34 -19.78
C HIS A 269 35.00 4.02 -19.04
N GLN A 270 33.79 3.89 -18.50
CA GLN A 270 33.24 2.59 -18.11
C GLN A 270 33.01 1.76 -19.37
N LEU A 271 33.23 0.44 -19.33
CA LEU A 271 33.01 -0.45 -20.49
C LEU A 271 31.88 -1.46 -20.31
N SER A 272 31.27 -1.51 -19.13
CA SER A 272 30.38 -2.58 -18.69
C SER A 272 29.34 -2.00 -17.75
N GLY A 273 28.06 -2.32 -17.93
CA GLY A 273 26.94 -1.80 -17.14
C GLY A 273 26.20 -2.91 -16.40
N SER A 274 25.89 -2.71 -15.11
CA SER A 274 25.14 -3.68 -14.31
C SER A 274 23.63 -3.51 -14.41
N GLY A 275 22.88 -4.58 -14.15
CA GLY A 275 21.42 -4.53 -14.20
C GLY A 275 20.83 -3.77 -13.01
N GLY A 276 19.72 -3.07 -13.24
CA GLY A 276 18.92 -2.51 -12.14
C GLY A 276 18.13 -3.61 -11.43
N GLY A 277 17.91 -3.46 -10.12
CA GLY A 277 17.02 -4.34 -9.35
C GLY A 277 15.54 -4.08 -9.68
N SER A 278 14.67 -5.07 -9.48
CA SER A 278 13.23 -4.85 -9.70
C SER A 278 12.65 -3.90 -8.66
N GLY A 279 11.47 -3.35 -8.95
CA GLY A 279 10.61 -2.76 -7.94
C GLY A 279 10.19 -3.79 -6.88
N GLY A 280 9.75 -3.28 -5.74
CA GLY A 280 9.30 -4.07 -4.59
C GLY A 280 7.78 -4.22 -4.50
N HIS A 281 7.28 -4.51 -3.31
CA HIS A 281 5.84 -4.73 -3.11
C HIS A 281 5.29 -3.77 -2.06
N LEU A 282 4.38 -2.90 -2.49
CA LEU A 282 3.69 -1.92 -1.65
C LEU A 282 2.23 -2.32 -1.44
N ILE A 283 1.85 -2.52 -0.17
CA ILE A 283 0.48 -2.81 0.22
C ILE A 283 0.01 -1.72 1.18
N LEU A 284 -0.99 -0.94 0.76
CA LEU A 284 -1.67 0.07 1.55
C LEU A 284 -3.04 -0.46 1.93
N HIS A 285 -3.24 -0.84 3.18
CA HIS A 285 -4.42 -1.60 3.61
C HIS A 285 -5.09 -0.90 4.80
N SER A 286 -6.27 -0.32 4.55
CA SER A 286 -7.07 0.36 5.57
C SER A 286 -8.38 -0.38 5.86
N ALA A 287 -8.79 -0.36 7.12
CA ALA A 287 -10.10 -0.81 7.54
C ALA A 287 -11.22 0.22 7.34
N THR A 288 -10.90 1.43 6.88
CA THR A 288 -11.89 2.48 6.65
C THR A 288 -11.70 3.25 5.34
N ALA A 289 -10.51 3.76 5.02
CA ALA A 289 -10.32 4.62 3.85
C ALA A 289 -8.84 4.89 3.53
N ILE A 290 -8.55 5.29 2.29
CA ILE A 290 -7.27 5.89 1.92
C ILE A 290 -7.55 7.32 1.42
N ASP A 291 -7.00 8.30 2.13
CA ASP A 291 -7.20 9.72 1.86
C ASP A 291 -6.05 10.25 1.00
N LEU A 292 -6.36 10.45 -0.29
CA LEU A 292 -5.48 11.04 -1.30
C LEU A 292 -5.83 12.52 -1.55
N SER A 293 -6.80 13.09 -0.81
CA SER A 293 -7.47 14.36 -1.17
C SER A 293 -6.59 15.61 -1.09
N ARG A 294 -5.39 15.47 -0.55
CA ARG A 294 -4.36 16.53 -0.40
C ARG A 294 -3.25 16.45 -1.43
N ILE A 295 -3.18 15.37 -2.20
CA ILE A 295 -2.24 15.23 -3.33
C ILE A 295 -2.82 16.00 -4.51
N THR A 296 -1.97 16.74 -5.23
CA THR A 296 -2.38 17.55 -6.39
C THR A 296 -2.07 16.80 -7.68
N ILE A 297 -3.11 16.56 -8.49
CA ILE A 297 -3.02 15.95 -9.84
C ILE A 297 -3.70 16.82 -10.91
N GLY A 298 -3.91 18.11 -10.64
CA GLY A 298 -4.70 19.01 -11.48
C GLY A 298 -6.20 19.03 -11.10
N SER A 299 -7.07 19.23 -12.10
CA SER A 299 -8.51 19.37 -11.91
C SER A 299 -9.30 18.73 -13.06
N ALA A 300 -10.42 18.10 -12.73
CA ALA A 300 -11.36 17.48 -13.67
C ALA A 300 -12.80 17.72 -13.20
N ALA A 301 -13.62 18.30 -14.06
CA ALA A 301 -15.05 18.53 -13.87
C ALA A 301 -15.90 17.43 -14.50
N THR A 302 -15.36 16.68 -15.48
CA THR A 302 -16.04 15.62 -16.24
C THR A 302 -15.13 14.40 -16.42
N ALA A 303 -15.73 13.24 -16.68
CA ALA A 303 -15.00 11.99 -16.92
C ALA A 303 -13.97 12.06 -18.07
N ALA A 304 -14.24 12.89 -19.08
CA ALA A 304 -13.35 13.05 -20.24
C ALA A 304 -12.03 13.75 -19.93
N GLU A 305 -11.94 14.49 -18.81
CA GLU A 305 -10.74 15.23 -18.39
C GLU A 305 -9.83 14.40 -17.48
N VAL A 306 -10.29 13.24 -17.00
CA VAL A 306 -9.53 12.37 -16.08
C VAL A 306 -8.22 11.84 -16.69
N PRO A 307 -8.17 11.35 -17.95
CA PRO A 307 -6.92 10.86 -18.55
C PRO A 307 -5.82 11.93 -18.72
N ASP A 308 -6.18 13.21 -18.69
CA ASP A 308 -5.25 14.34 -18.85
C ASP A 308 -4.66 14.84 -17.52
N LEU A 309 -5.08 14.29 -16.37
CA LEU A 309 -4.60 14.64 -15.04
C LEU A 309 -3.08 14.36 -14.88
N ASP A 310 -2.43 15.17 -14.04
CA ASP A 310 -0.99 15.06 -13.79
C ASP A 310 -0.65 13.84 -12.93
N PHE A 311 0.57 13.30 -13.11
CA PHE A 311 1.09 12.22 -12.27
C PHE A 311 1.81 12.78 -11.05
N ALA A 312 1.36 12.41 -9.84
CA ALA A 312 1.99 12.81 -8.58
C ALA A 312 3.03 11.81 -8.05
N ASP A 313 3.03 10.57 -8.56
CA ASP A 313 3.91 9.47 -8.16
C ASP A 313 4.09 9.33 -6.63
N ALA A 314 3.02 9.50 -5.86
CA ALA A 314 3.04 9.44 -4.40
C ALA A 314 3.34 8.02 -3.85
N VAL A 315 3.02 6.98 -4.61
CA VAL A 315 3.26 5.57 -4.23
C VAL A 315 4.06 4.88 -5.34
N GLN A 316 5.32 4.50 -5.08
CA GLN A 316 6.24 4.04 -6.12
C GLN A 316 6.83 2.65 -5.84
N ALA A 317 6.72 1.72 -6.78
CA ALA A 317 7.41 0.43 -6.82
C ALA A 317 8.03 0.19 -8.20
N ILE A 318 8.72 1.22 -8.73
CA ILE A 318 9.35 1.20 -10.06
C ILE A 318 10.65 0.39 -10.00
N GLY A 319 11.00 -0.32 -11.09
CA GLY A 319 12.32 -0.94 -11.23
C GLY A 319 13.47 0.07 -11.22
N GLY A 320 14.68 -0.40 -10.94
CA GLY A 320 15.91 0.36 -11.09
C GLY A 320 16.32 0.44 -12.56
N ARG A 321 16.74 1.60 -13.05
CA ARG A 321 17.19 1.75 -14.44
C ARG A 321 18.52 1.05 -14.75
N ARG A 322 18.81 0.92 -16.03
CA ARG A 322 20.02 0.33 -16.65
C ARG A 322 21.34 0.87 -16.07
N GLY A 323 22.38 0.04 -16.06
CA GLY A 323 23.75 0.46 -15.76
C GLY A 323 24.49 0.92 -17.01
N TRP A 324 25.20 2.04 -16.89
CA TRP A 324 25.88 2.70 -18.00
C TRP A 324 27.13 1.97 -18.50
N CYS A 325 27.39 2.09 -19.79
CA CYS A 325 28.59 1.55 -20.43
C CYS A 325 29.00 2.40 -21.63
N ALA A 326 30.30 2.43 -21.91
CA ALA A 326 30.89 2.94 -23.13
C ALA A 326 30.51 4.40 -23.50
N SER A 327 30.25 5.28 -22.52
CA SER A 327 29.78 6.65 -22.81
C SER A 327 30.71 7.45 -23.73
N PHE A 328 32.01 7.20 -23.69
CA PHE A 328 32.98 7.79 -24.61
C PHE A 328 32.83 7.39 -26.09
N ALA A 329 32.11 6.31 -26.40
CA ALA A 329 31.96 5.76 -27.75
C ALA A 329 30.74 6.31 -28.49
N THR A 330 29.84 7.00 -27.80
CA THR A 330 28.52 7.40 -28.30
C THR A 330 28.16 8.81 -27.85
N HIS A 331 27.51 9.56 -28.74
CA HIS A 331 27.15 10.95 -28.53
C HIS A 331 25.65 11.17 -28.75
N ILE A 332 25.05 12.03 -27.93
CA ILE A 332 23.66 12.47 -28.14
C ILE A 332 23.58 13.23 -29.46
N GLU A 333 22.60 12.89 -30.29
CA GLU A 333 22.45 13.41 -31.65
C GLU A 333 22.52 14.94 -31.70
N ASN A 334 23.29 15.48 -32.67
CA ASN A 334 23.53 16.92 -32.84
C ASN A 334 24.27 17.60 -31.66
N THR A 335 24.89 16.84 -30.76
CA THR A 335 25.75 17.34 -29.68
C THR A 335 27.12 16.66 -29.67
N ASN A 336 28.05 17.21 -28.87
CA ASN A 336 29.31 16.54 -28.52
C ASN A 336 29.26 15.92 -27.10
N ALA A 337 28.08 15.84 -26.47
CA ALA A 337 27.91 15.26 -25.14
C ALA A 337 27.91 13.73 -25.25
N GLN A 338 28.50 13.06 -24.27
CA GLN A 338 28.68 11.61 -24.22
C GLN A 338 27.48 10.94 -23.55
N ASP A 339 26.95 9.88 -24.17
CA ASP A 339 25.92 9.02 -23.55
C ASP A 339 26.36 7.55 -23.58
N GLY A 340 26.02 6.82 -22.50
CA GLY A 340 26.20 5.38 -22.39
C GLY A 340 25.02 4.66 -21.74
N ASN A 341 23.80 5.19 -21.87
CA ASN A 341 22.56 4.63 -21.33
C ASN A 341 21.63 4.06 -22.43
N GLY A 342 21.93 4.41 -23.69
CA GLY A 342 21.16 4.10 -24.89
C GLY A 342 20.66 2.67 -25.11
N ASP A 343 19.70 2.56 -26.01
CA ASP A 343 18.91 1.35 -26.19
C ASP A 343 19.67 0.12 -26.71
N LEU A 344 20.79 0.36 -27.39
CA LEU A 344 21.62 -0.65 -28.04
C LEU A 344 23.10 -0.56 -27.61
N MET A 345 23.36 -0.05 -26.40
CA MET A 345 24.72 0.18 -25.92
C MET A 345 25.49 -1.12 -25.62
N ILE A 346 26.75 -1.13 -26.02
CA ILE A 346 27.69 -2.26 -25.98
C ILE A 346 28.04 -2.59 -24.52
N GLY A 347 27.60 -3.74 -24.02
CA GLY A 347 27.85 -4.18 -22.64
C GLY A 347 26.91 -3.54 -21.59
N ARG A 348 25.77 -3.01 -22.01
CA ARG A 348 24.80 -2.30 -21.15
C ARG A 348 24.08 -3.23 -20.18
N GLY A 349 23.81 -2.74 -18.98
CA GLY A 349 22.89 -3.41 -18.06
C GLY A 349 21.43 -3.36 -18.53
N GLY A 350 20.63 -4.32 -18.09
CA GLY A 350 19.17 -4.29 -18.26
C GLY A 350 18.49 -3.42 -17.20
N ALA A 351 17.38 -2.78 -17.54
CA ALA A 351 16.46 -2.18 -16.56
C ALA A 351 15.82 -3.28 -15.71
N GLY A 352 15.70 -3.04 -14.40
CA GLY A 352 14.86 -3.87 -13.53
C GLY A 352 13.38 -3.65 -13.85
N GLY A 353 12.57 -4.70 -13.77
CA GLY A 353 11.13 -4.66 -13.96
C GLY A 353 10.38 -4.01 -12.81
N ASN A 354 9.11 -3.70 -13.03
CA ASN A 354 8.26 -3.13 -11.99
C ASN A 354 8.04 -4.13 -10.85
N GLY A 355 7.78 -3.56 -9.68
CA GLY A 355 7.15 -4.22 -8.55
C GLY A 355 5.62 -4.21 -8.66
N VAL A 356 4.94 -4.28 -7.52
CA VAL A 356 3.47 -4.25 -7.44
C VAL A 356 3.00 -3.27 -6.35
N VAL A 357 1.97 -2.49 -6.67
CA VAL A 357 1.30 -1.56 -5.75
C VAL A 357 -0.15 -2.02 -5.56
N GLN A 358 -0.62 -2.06 -4.31
CA GLN A 358 -1.97 -2.49 -3.95
C GLN A 358 -2.61 -1.53 -2.96
N PHE A 359 -3.87 -1.15 -3.24
CA PHE A 359 -4.73 -0.38 -2.34
C PHE A 359 -5.86 -1.30 -1.87
N HIS A 360 -5.87 -1.64 -0.58
CA HIS A 360 -6.94 -2.45 0.03
C HIS A 360 -7.87 -1.53 0.83
N VAL A 361 -9.12 -1.38 0.40
CA VAL A 361 -10.18 -0.59 1.08
C VAL A 361 -11.55 -1.28 1.07
N PRO A 362 -12.41 -1.10 2.10
CA PRO A 362 -13.65 -1.87 2.22
C PRO A 362 -14.64 -1.66 1.08
N ASP A 363 -14.81 -0.43 0.61
CA ASP A 363 -15.62 -0.04 -0.55
C ASP A 363 -14.83 0.93 -1.44
N PRO A 364 -14.19 0.45 -2.53
CA PRO A 364 -13.39 1.27 -3.42
C PRO A 364 -14.09 2.50 -4.04
N GLY A 365 -15.43 2.51 -4.13
CA GLY A 365 -16.18 3.65 -4.67
C GLY A 365 -16.27 4.84 -3.71
N GLU A 366 -16.32 4.58 -2.40
CA GLU A 366 -16.57 5.60 -1.36
C GLU A 366 -15.35 5.82 -0.44
N ASP A 367 -14.54 4.79 -0.20
CA ASP A 367 -13.44 4.79 0.78
C ASP A 367 -12.10 5.30 0.20
N LEU A 368 -12.05 5.68 -1.09
CA LEU A 368 -10.92 6.38 -1.71
C LEU A 368 -11.23 7.88 -1.81
N LEU A 369 -10.60 8.70 -0.97
CA LEU A 369 -10.95 10.13 -0.89
C LEU A 369 -10.16 10.96 -1.90
N TRP A 370 -10.83 11.35 -2.99
CA TRP A 370 -10.23 12.06 -4.12
C TRP A 370 -9.98 13.57 -3.87
N PRO A 371 -8.96 14.17 -4.51
CA PRO A 371 -8.70 15.62 -4.47
C PRO A 371 -9.90 16.45 -4.91
N ALA A 372 -10.25 17.48 -4.12
CA ALA A 372 -11.51 18.22 -4.32
C ALA A 372 -11.67 18.86 -5.71
N ALA A 373 -10.57 19.20 -6.38
CA ALA A 373 -10.57 19.81 -7.72
C ALA A 373 -10.75 18.80 -8.88
N ALA A 374 -10.49 17.50 -8.65
CA ALA A 374 -10.66 16.44 -9.65
C ALA A 374 -11.79 15.46 -9.30
N ARG A 375 -12.27 15.47 -8.05
CA ARG A 375 -13.34 14.59 -7.55
C ARG A 375 -14.60 14.55 -8.44
N PRO A 376 -15.14 15.65 -8.99
CA PRO A 376 -16.34 15.57 -9.83
C PRO A 376 -16.11 14.71 -11.09
N GLY A 377 -15.03 14.97 -11.83
CA GLY A 377 -14.68 14.19 -13.01
C GLY A 377 -14.28 12.75 -12.69
N ILE A 378 -13.59 12.52 -11.56
CA ILE A 378 -13.23 11.16 -11.11
C ILE A 378 -14.47 10.34 -10.77
N LEU A 379 -15.43 10.87 -10.00
CA LEU A 379 -16.66 10.14 -9.67
C LEU A 379 -17.52 9.88 -10.92
N ASP A 380 -17.62 10.87 -11.82
CA ASP A 380 -18.27 10.71 -13.13
C ASP A 380 -17.59 9.58 -13.95
N TYR A 381 -16.26 9.48 -13.88
CA TYR A 381 -15.47 8.46 -14.59
C TYR A 381 -15.66 7.05 -14.01
N VAL A 382 -15.44 6.83 -12.72
CA VAL A 382 -15.47 5.48 -12.10
C VAL A 382 -16.89 4.89 -12.01
N HIS A 383 -17.93 5.72 -12.10
CA HIS A 383 -19.33 5.27 -12.10
C HIS A 383 -20.02 5.34 -13.48
N HIS A 384 -19.25 5.39 -14.57
CA HIS A 384 -19.78 5.44 -15.96
C HIS A 384 -20.81 6.56 -16.24
N GLY A 385 -20.71 7.69 -15.56
CA GLY A 385 -21.66 8.81 -15.69
C GLY A 385 -22.92 8.69 -14.84
N ASP A 386 -23.00 7.72 -13.90
CA ASP A 386 -24.05 7.66 -12.87
C ASP A 386 -23.46 7.75 -11.45
N PRO A 387 -23.15 8.96 -10.92
CA PRO A 387 -22.64 9.14 -9.56
C PRO A 387 -23.62 8.75 -8.43
N ALA A 388 -24.84 8.27 -8.75
CA ALA A 388 -25.76 7.71 -7.77
C ALA A 388 -25.67 6.17 -7.68
N ASN A 389 -25.02 5.52 -8.65
CA ASN A 389 -24.66 4.11 -8.58
C ASN A 389 -23.48 3.91 -7.63
N ARG A 390 -23.61 3.01 -6.66
CA ARG A 390 -22.52 2.69 -5.72
C ARG A 390 -21.54 1.65 -6.23
N ALA A 391 -21.90 0.88 -7.26
CA ALA A 391 -20.93 0.05 -7.94
C ALA A 391 -20.01 0.97 -8.76
N ALA A 392 -18.75 1.07 -8.33
CA ALA A 392 -17.69 1.72 -9.08
C ALA A 392 -16.88 0.66 -9.84
N ASP A 393 -16.51 0.97 -11.08
CA ASP A 393 -15.70 0.11 -11.95
C ASP A 393 -14.26 -0.01 -11.39
N PRO A 394 -13.82 -1.21 -10.97
CA PRO A 394 -12.49 -1.42 -10.40
C PRO A 394 -11.35 -1.13 -11.39
N ASP A 395 -11.54 -1.41 -12.69
CA ASP A 395 -10.54 -1.15 -13.72
C ASP A 395 -10.31 0.37 -13.84
N ARG A 396 -11.40 1.15 -13.82
CA ARG A 396 -11.33 2.62 -13.84
C ARG A 396 -10.78 3.23 -12.56
N ILE A 397 -11.05 2.63 -11.40
CA ILE A 397 -10.43 3.06 -10.14
C ILE A 397 -8.91 2.89 -10.23
N GLU A 398 -8.43 1.77 -10.76
CA GLU A 398 -7.00 1.52 -10.94
C GLU A 398 -6.36 2.50 -11.94
N GLU A 399 -7.08 2.93 -12.97
CA GLU A 399 -6.64 3.99 -13.89
C GLU A 399 -6.55 5.36 -13.20
N VAL A 400 -7.54 5.73 -12.38
CA VAL A 400 -7.47 6.96 -11.56
C VAL A 400 -6.31 6.87 -10.55
N LEU A 401 -6.11 5.73 -9.89
CA LEU A 401 -5.03 5.51 -8.94
C LEU A 401 -3.64 5.54 -9.59
N TRP A 402 -3.52 5.29 -10.89
CA TRP A 402 -2.26 5.44 -11.63
C TRP A 402 -1.76 6.88 -11.63
N HIS A 403 -2.63 7.90 -11.57
CA HIS A 403 -2.19 9.30 -11.39
C HIS A 403 -1.52 9.55 -10.02
N PHE A 404 -1.71 8.66 -9.04
CA PHE A 404 -1.10 8.74 -7.72
C PHE A 404 0.06 7.74 -7.52
N SER A 405 0.27 6.79 -8.44
CA SER A 405 1.14 5.64 -8.20
C SER A 405 1.81 5.07 -9.45
N ARG A 406 2.97 4.43 -9.26
CA ARG A 406 3.82 3.90 -10.35
C ARG A 406 4.45 2.57 -9.92
N PRO A 407 4.18 1.42 -10.55
CA PRO A 407 3.29 1.18 -11.69
C PRO A 407 1.80 1.39 -11.37
N ARG A 408 0.94 1.21 -12.40
CA ARG A 408 -0.52 1.07 -12.23
C ARG A 408 -0.80 0.06 -11.10
N PRO A 409 -1.62 0.41 -10.11
CA PRO A 409 -1.86 -0.43 -8.94
C PRO A 409 -3.05 -1.36 -9.15
N TYR A 410 -3.24 -2.29 -8.20
CA TYR A 410 -4.50 -3.03 -8.04
C TYR A 410 -5.34 -2.45 -6.90
N VAL A 411 -6.66 -2.45 -7.05
CA VAL A 411 -7.61 -2.16 -5.98
C VAL A 411 -8.26 -3.45 -5.48
N LEU A 412 -8.11 -3.74 -4.19
CA LEU A 412 -8.39 -5.05 -3.59
C LEU A 412 -9.27 -4.91 -2.34
N VAL A 413 -9.91 -5.99 -1.93
CA VAL A 413 -10.64 -6.00 -0.65
C VAL A 413 -9.71 -6.31 0.54
N PRO A 414 -9.84 -5.56 1.65
CA PRO A 414 -9.12 -5.79 2.89
C PRO A 414 -9.18 -7.20 3.46
N LEU A 415 -8.02 -7.72 3.83
CA LEU A 415 -7.84 -9.00 4.52
C LEU A 415 -7.94 -8.81 6.04
N PHE A 416 -9.16 -8.65 6.56
CA PHE A 416 -9.36 -8.57 8.01
C PHE A 416 -9.34 -9.94 8.68
N SER A 417 -8.74 -9.99 9.88
CA SER A 417 -9.13 -10.94 10.92
C SER A 417 -10.62 -10.75 11.25
N SER A 418 -11.36 -11.85 11.47
CA SER A 418 -12.74 -11.75 11.96
C SER A 418 -12.83 -11.03 13.31
N ALA A 419 -11.78 -11.17 14.14
CA ALA A 419 -11.64 -10.48 15.41
C ALA A 419 -10.91 -9.14 15.26
N SER A 420 -11.48 -8.09 15.83
CA SER A 420 -10.85 -6.78 16.07
C SER A 420 -10.96 -6.39 17.55
N GLN A 421 -10.10 -5.50 18.03
CA GLN A 421 -10.04 -5.14 19.45
C GLN A 421 -9.77 -3.65 19.66
N ALA A 422 -10.56 -3.04 20.54
CA ALA A 422 -10.34 -1.69 21.07
C ALA A 422 -9.99 -1.77 22.56
N GLN A 423 -9.05 -0.94 23.01
CA GLN A 423 -8.65 -0.86 24.42
C GLN A 423 -8.48 0.61 24.81
N SER A 424 -8.92 0.98 26.01
CA SER A 424 -8.68 2.33 26.53
C SER A 424 -7.24 2.50 27.04
N SER A 425 -6.81 3.76 27.09
CA SER A 425 -5.78 4.20 28.03
C SER A 425 -6.26 4.03 29.49
N TRP A 426 -5.35 4.21 30.44
CA TRP A 426 -5.72 4.22 31.86
C TRP A 426 -6.55 5.46 32.21
N ILE A 427 -7.75 5.23 32.77
CA ILE A 427 -8.68 6.26 33.22
C ILE A 427 -8.50 6.41 34.74
N ASP A 428 -8.17 7.63 35.20
CA ASP A 428 -8.06 7.96 36.63
C ASP A 428 -9.43 8.32 37.21
N THR A 429 -9.76 7.79 38.39
CA THR A 429 -10.96 8.16 39.17
C THR A 429 -10.93 9.57 39.77
N GLY A 430 -9.82 10.29 39.62
CA GLY A 430 -9.79 11.77 39.64
C GLY A 430 -9.88 12.46 41.00
N LEU A 431 -10.21 11.76 42.09
CA LEU A 431 -10.36 12.36 43.43
C LEU A 431 -9.22 11.96 44.37
N ALA A 432 -8.10 12.69 44.29
CA ALA A 432 -6.98 12.56 45.23
C ALA A 432 -7.35 13.01 46.66
N GLY A 433 -8.28 13.95 46.82
CA GLY A 433 -8.64 14.54 48.12
C GLY A 433 -9.48 13.66 49.06
N LEU A 434 -10.13 12.60 48.55
CA LEU A 434 -10.87 11.63 49.37
C LEU A 434 -9.96 10.57 50.03
N ARG A 435 -8.65 10.62 49.74
CA ARG A 435 -7.66 9.59 50.09
C ARG A 435 -6.90 9.95 51.37
N ALA A 436 -7.57 9.84 52.52
CA ALA A 436 -6.88 9.87 53.80
C ALA A 436 -6.12 8.55 54.01
N PRO A 437 -4.77 8.54 54.12
CA PRO A 437 -4.04 7.31 54.42
C PRO A 437 -4.44 6.83 55.82
N GLY A 438 -5.01 5.62 55.89
CA GLY A 438 -5.55 5.02 57.11
C GLY A 438 -7.07 5.07 57.28
N GLY A 439 -7.85 5.60 56.31
CA GLY A 439 -9.31 5.55 56.39
C GLY A 439 -10.12 6.14 55.22
N GLY A 440 -9.49 6.56 54.13
CA GLY A 440 -10.19 7.05 52.93
C GLY A 440 -10.98 5.97 52.22
N VAL A 441 -12.09 6.36 51.57
CA VAL A 441 -12.93 5.45 50.78
C VAL A 441 -12.32 5.30 49.39
N TYR A 442 -12.15 4.07 48.92
CA TYR A 442 -11.61 3.75 47.60
C TYR A 442 -12.73 3.38 46.62
N PRO A 443 -12.53 3.52 45.29
CA PRO A 443 -13.53 3.12 44.30
C PRO A 443 -13.96 1.66 44.44
N ASP A 444 -15.26 1.44 44.58
CA ASP A 444 -15.88 0.13 44.53
C ASP A 444 -16.62 -0.06 43.20
N TRP A 445 -15.91 -0.69 42.26
CA TRP A 445 -16.40 -1.02 40.92
C TRP A 445 -17.48 -2.13 40.91
N ALA A 446 -17.66 -2.85 42.02
CA ALA A 446 -18.63 -3.93 42.18
C ALA A 446 -19.75 -3.59 43.18
N GLY A 447 -19.85 -2.31 43.60
CA GLY A 447 -20.79 -1.85 44.60
C GLY A 447 -22.25 -2.19 44.27
N ALA A 448 -22.99 -2.73 45.24
CA ALA A 448 -24.37 -3.19 45.05
C ALA A 448 -25.37 -2.08 44.66
N LEU A 449 -25.03 -0.81 44.90
CA LEU A 449 -25.81 0.36 44.49
C LEU A 449 -25.78 0.58 42.97
N LEU A 450 -24.59 0.46 42.36
CA LEU A 450 -24.37 0.72 40.94
C LEU A 450 -23.13 -0.05 40.46
N ARG A 451 -23.35 -1.08 39.64
CA ARG A 451 -22.31 -1.96 39.08
C ARG A 451 -22.56 -2.18 37.60
N PHE A 452 -21.50 -2.46 36.83
CA PHE A 452 -21.62 -2.85 35.42
C PHE A 452 -22.41 -4.16 35.28
N GLN A 453 -23.24 -4.26 34.25
CA GLN A 453 -24.05 -5.43 33.92
C GLN A 453 -24.30 -5.52 32.42
N GLY A 454 -24.79 -6.67 31.96
CA GLY A 454 -25.15 -6.91 30.56
C GLY A 454 -24.10 -7.71 29.79
N VAL A 455 -23.18 -8.37 30.50
CA VAL A 455 -22.25 -9.35 29.96
C VAL A 455 -22.31 -10.62 30.80
N ASP A 456 -21.98 -11.75 30.18
CA ASP A 456 -21.79 -13.04 30.83
C ASP A 456 -20.44 -13.06 31.61
N PRO A 457 -20.18 -14.08 32.45
CA PRO A 457 -18.98 -14.12 33.31
C PRO A 457 -17.63 -14.14 32.56
N ASP A 458 -17.63 -14.49 31.28
CA ASP A 458 -16.49 -14.43 30.36
C ASP A 458 -16.36 -13.06 29.66
N GLY A 459 -17.31 -12.15 29.86
CA GLY A 459 -17.40 -10.83 29.25
C GLY A 459 -18.20 -10.78 27.95
N THR A 460 -18.71 -11.91 27.47
CA THR A 460 -19.48 -11.97 26.22
C THR A 460 -20.81 -11.24 26.38
N VAL A 461 -21.22 -10.45 25.39
CA VAL A 461 -22.52 -9.77 25.35
C VAL A 461 -23.59 -10.78 24.93
N PRO A 462 -24.54 -11.15 25.82
CA PRO A 462 -25.59 -12.10 25.48
C PRO A 462 -26.54 -11.53 24.42
N ALA A 463 -26.84 -12.35 23.41
CA ALA A 463 -27.73 -12.01 22.30
C ALA A 463 -28.87 -13.02 22.16
N ALA A 464 -30.07 -12.52 21.81
CA ALA A 464 -31.23 -13.34 21.50
C ALA A 464 -32.04 -12.68 20.37
N GLY A 465 -32.45 -13.47 19.36
CA GLY A 465 -33.22 -12.96 18.22
C GLY A 465 -32.48 -11.89 17.39
N GLY A 466 -31.14 -11.95 17.35
CA GLY A 466 -30.31 -10.97 16.64
C GLY A 466 -30.15 -9.61 17.35
N ARG A 467 -30.47 -9.54 18.65
CA ARG A 467 -30.33 -8.34 19.48
C ARG A 467 -29.69 -8.63 20.82
N VAL A 468 -29.04 -7.63 21.42
CA VAL A 468 -28.53 -7.68 22.80
C VAL A 468 -29.67 -7.96 23.77
N VAL A 469 -29.48 -8.91 24.70
CA VAL A 469 -30.46 -9.21 25.75
C VAL A 469 -30.61 -8.02 26.69
N PRO A 470 -31.82 -7.45 26.88
CA PRO A 470 -32.03 -6.30 27.74
C PRO A 470 -31.91 -6.67 29.22
N LEU A 471 -31.40 -5.74 30.03
CA LEU A 471 -31.35 -5.89 31.48
C LEU A 471 -32.76 -5.79 32.11
N PRO A 472 -32.96 -6.38 33.31
CA PRO A 472 -34.19 -6.24 34.08
C PRO A 472 -34.57 -4.78 34.34
N GLU A 473 -35.86 -4.54 34.56
CA GLU A 473 -36.38 -3.19 34.87
C GLU A 473 -35.78 -2.65 36.17
N LEU A 474 -35.16 -1.47 36.07
CA LEU A 474 -34.70 -0.70 37.23
C LEU A 474 -35.90 -0.22 38.05
N LEU A 475 -36.90 0.28 37.34
CA LEU A 475 -38.08 0.91 37.89
C LEU A 475 -39.24 0.70 36.92
N ARG A 476 -40.43 0.47 37.47
CA ARG A 476 -41.72 0.52 36.78
C ARG A 476 -42.59 1.51 37.55
N GLY A 477 -43.34 2.35 36.83
CA GLY A 477 -44.22 3.34 37.43
C GLY A 477 -45.55 3.45 36.67
N PRO A 478 -46.61 3.93 37.34
CA PRO A 478 -47.92 4.06 36.74
C PRO A 478 -47.93 5.16 35.67
N GLU A 479 -48.75 4.99 34.63
CA GLU A 479 -48.97 5.99 33.57
C GLU A 479 -49.26 7.38 34.15
N THR A 480 -50.08 7.45 35.20
CA THR A 480 -50.50 8.69 35.86
C THR A 480 -49.37 9.50 36.49
N ALA A 481 -48.20 8.91 36.72
CA ALA A 481 -47.02 9.60 37.22
C ALA A 481 -46.13 10.18 36.11
N ALA A 482 -46.41 9.88 34.83
CA ALA A 482 -45.60 10.26 33.68
C ALA A 482 -46.36 11.12 32.67
N VAL A 483 -45.78 12.25 32.28
CA VAL A 483 -46.26 13.08 31.16
C VAL A 483 -45.24 13.01 30.03
N PHE A 484 -45.55 12.20 29.02
CA PHE A 484 -44.71 12.02 27.83
C PHE A 484 -44.86 13.19 26.85
N GLN A 485 -43.73 13.60 26.28
CA GLN A 485 -43.60 14.70 25.32
C GLN A 485 -42.77 14.25 24.12
N PRO A 486 -42.77 14.97 22.99
CA PRO A 486 -42.02 14.56 21.80
C PRO A 486 -40.50 14.38 21.99
N GLY A 487 -39.91 15.03 22.99
CA GLY A 487 -38.48 14.94 23.30
C GLY A 487 -38.14 14.26 24.64
N GLY A 488 -39.09 13.61 25.33
CA GLY A 488 -38.83 13.02 26.63
C GLY A 488 -40.05 12.72 27.49
N VAL A 489 -39.86 12.61 28.81
CA VAL A 489 -40.90 12.42 29.81
C VAL A 489 -40.65 13.27 31.06
N ARG A 490 -41.72 13.82 31.63
CA ARG A 490 -41.73 14.44 32.97
C ARG A 490 -42.36 13.47 33.96
N LEU A 491 -41.59 13.01 34.94
CA LEU A 491 -42.06 12.14 36.01
C LEU A 491 -42.36 12.97 37.26
N SER A 492 -43.59 12.91 37.77
CA SER A 492 -44.03 13.62 38.98
C SER A 492 -44.07 12.68 40.18
N GLY A 493 -43.74 13.16 41.38
CA GLY A 493 -43.65 12.31 42.57
C GLY A 493 -42.39 11.44 42.56
N ALA A 494 -41.31 11.94 41.96
CA ALA A 494 -40.10 11.17 41.66
C ALA A 494 -39.42 10.60 42.92
N ALA A 495 -39.45 11.31 44.04
CA ALA A 495 -38.98 10.82 45.34
C ALA A 495 -39.71 9.56 45.80
N GLY A 496 -41.03 9.46 45.55
CA GLY A 496 -41.81 8.26 45.83
C GLY A 496 -41.53 7.12 44.84
N LEU A 497 -41.38 7.44 43.55
CA LEU A 497 -41.06 6.48 42.50
C LEU A 497 -39.67 5.83 42.70
N PHE A 498 -38.67 6.62 43.11
CA PHE A 498 -37.29 6.19 43.34
C PHE A 498 -36.99 5.83 44.81
N ALA A 499 -38.01 5.48 45.62
CA ALA A 499 -37.79 5.00 46.98
C ALA A 499 -36.87 3.76 47.01
N GLY A 500 -35.84 3.80 47.86
CA GLY A 500 -34.73 2.82 47.89
C GLY A 500 -33.71 2.94 46.75
N ARG A 501 -33.86 3.94 45.85
CA ARG A 501 -33.00 4.22 44.69
C ARG A 501 -32.70 5.72 44.55
N GLU A 502 -32.73 6.47 45.66
CA GLU A 502 -32.64 7.92 45.72
C GLU A 502 -31.30 8.47 45.19
N HIS A 503 -30.29 7.61 45.04
CA HIS A 503 -29.01 7.98 44.44
C HIS A 503 -29.16 8.44 42.97
N PHE A 504 -30.13 7.92 42.21
CA PHE A 504 -30.44 8.44 40.87
C PHE A 504 -31.07 9.83 40.90
N LEU A 505 -31.71 10.25 42.00
CA LEU A 505 -32.19 11.63 42.17
C LEU A 505 -31.09 12.58 42.62
N ARG A 506 -30.08 12.07 43.35
CA ARG A 506 -28.88 12.83 43.73
C ARG A 506 -27.89 13.01 42.58
N ALA A 507 -27.82 12.04 41.67
CA ALA A 507 -27.01 12.08 40.46
C ALA A 507 -27.83 11.65 39.23
N PRO A 508 -28.77 12.49 38.73
CA PRO A 508 -29.61 12.16 37.57
C PRO A 508 -28.82 11.75 36.33
N ALA A 509 -27.63 12.33 36.13
CA ALA A 509 -26.73 11.97 35.04
C ALA A 509 -26.34 10.46 34.99
N ALA A 510 -26.45 9.73 36.10
CA ALA A 510 -26.23 8.28 36.12
C ALA A 510 -27.29 7.50 35.31
N LEU A 511 -28.47 8.08 35.09
CA LEU A 511 -29.51 7.50 34.23
C LEU A 511 -29.20 7.64 32.74
N VAL A 512 -28.22 8.47 32.31
CA VAL A 512 -28.19 9.03 30.95
C VAL A 512 -28.48 8.01 29.85
N GLY A 513 -27.65 7.02 29.54
CA GLY A 513 -27.93 6.15 28.36
C GLY A 513 -29.02 5.08 28.57
N TYR A 514 -29.71 5.06 29.71
CA TYR A 514 -30.70 4.03 30.02
C TYR A 514 -31.88 4.08 29.04
N ASP A 515 -32.59 2.96 28.93
CA ASP A 515 -33.76 2.86 28.06
C ASP A 515 -35.04 3.23 28.84
N LEU A 516 -35.75 4.24 28.33
CA LEU A 516 -37.12 4.57 28.70
C LEU A 516 -38.11 3.77 27.86
N LEU A 517 -39.07 3.14 28.52
CA LEU A 517 -40.16 2.38 27.89
C LEU A 517 -41.50 3.06 28.24
N PRO A 518 -42.13 3.78 27.30
CA PRO A 518 -43.45 4.40 27.52
C PRO A 518 -44.59 3.39 27.75
N CYS A 519 -44.39 2.12 27.36
CA CYS A 519 -45.22 0.98 27.75
C CYS A 519 -44.28 -0.18 28.12
N ALA A 520 -44.25 -0.58 29.40
CA ALA A 520 -43.35 -1.61 29.91
C ALA A 520 -43.60 -3.00 29.28
N ASP A 521 -44.85 -3.25 28.87
CA ASP A 521 -45.27 -4.49 28.20
C ASP A 521 -44.82 -4.57 26.72
N ARG A 522 -44.27 -3.47 26.16
CA ARG A 522 -43.74 -3.42 24.78
C ARG A 522 -42.23 -3.16 24.76
N PRO A 523 -41.40 -4.15 25.16
CA PRO A 523 -39.96 -3.98 25.37
C PRO A 523 -39.15 -3.56 24.12
N ALA A 524 -39.69 -3.77 22.92
CA ALA A 524 -39.07 -3.39 21.65
C ALA A 524 -39.23 -1.90 21.29
N ARG A 525 -40.06 -1.14 22.02
CA ARG A 525 -40.21 0.32 21.84
C ARG A 525 -39.54 1.06 22.98
N SER A 526 -38.21 1.07 22.97
CA SER A 526 -37.37 1.77 23.96
C SER A 526 -36.68 2.99 23.37
N PHE A 527 -36.55 4.04 24.18
CA PHE A 527 -35.96 5.32 23.83
C PHE A 527 -34.74 5.55 24.72
N GLU A 528 -33.58 5.78 24.12
CA GLU A 528 -32.37 6.13 24.87
C GLU A 528 -32.57 7.48 25.55
N ILE A 529 -32.29 7.57 26.85
CA ILE A 529 -32.24 8.85 27.56
C ILE A 529 -30.96 9.60 27.12
N ALA A 530 -31.07 10.89 26.88
CA ALA A 530 -29.97 11.76 26.45
C ALA A 530 -29.56 12.74 27.57
N ALA A 531 -30.50 13.13 28.42
CA ALA A 531 -30.28 13.95 29.59
C ALA A 531 -31.29 13.64 30.69
N ALA A 532 -30.92 13.87 31.95
CA ALA A 532 -31.77 13.67 33.11
C ALA A 532 -31.51 14.78 34.13
N GLU A 533 -32.58 15.38 34.66
CA GLU A 533 -32.53 16.49 35.61
C GLU A 533 -33.64 16.35 36.67
N TYR A 534 -33.31 16.51 37.94
CA TYR A 534 -34.26 16.38 39.05
C TYR A 534 -34.44 17.72 39.78
N ASP A 535 -35.68 18.19 39.85
CA ASP A 535 -36.10 19.33 40.66
C ASP A 535 -36.65 18.82 42.02
N PRO A 536 -35.89 18.99 43.12
CA PRO A 536 -36.31 18.56 44.45
C PRO A 536 -37.38 19.45 45.09
N ALA A 537 -37.63 20.66 44.57
CA ALA A 537 -38.66 21.56 45.08
C ALA A 537 -40.03 21.26 44.44
N ALA A 538 -40.04 20.83 43.18
CA ALA A 538 -41.25 20.37 42.49
C ALA A 538 -41.52 18.86 42.61
N ASP A 539 -40.56 18.08 43.14
CA ASP A 539 -40.54 16.60 43.13
C ASP A 539 -40.75 16.00 41.72
N VAL A 540 -39.93 16.48 40.77
CA VAL A 540 -40.06 16.16 39.35
C VAL A 540 -38.72 15.76 38.75
N LEU A 541 -38.69 14.60 38.08
CA LEU A 541 -37.56 14.15 37.27
C LEU A 541 -37.92 14.33 35.78
N LEU A 542 -37.14 15.16 35.08
CA LEU A 542 -37.21 15.33 33.63
C LEU A 542 -36.19 14.40 32.98
N LEU A 543 -36.64 13.61 32.00
CA LEU A 543 -35.80 12.72 31.19
C LEU A 543 -35.98 13.09 29.72
N SER A 544 -34.95 13.65 29.10
CA SER A 544 -34.93 13.93 27.66
C SER A 544 -34.48 12.69 26.90
N THR A 545 -35.09 12.36 25.77
CA THR A 545 -34.74 11.19 24.95
C THR A 545 -33.99 11.55 23.66
N ARG A 546 -33.18 10.61 23.15
CA ARG A 546 -32.42 10.74 21.90
C ARG A 546 -33.38 10.90 20.72
N LEU A 547 -33.23 11.98 19.95
CA LEU A 547 -34.16 12.34 18.86
C LEU A 547 -34.21 11.31 17.73
N SER A 548 -33.14 10.53 17.51
CA SER A 548 -33.10 9.46 16.50
C SER A 548 -34.05 8.30 16.78
N ASP A 549 -34.44 8.10 18.05
CA ASP A 549 -35.34 7.03 18.47
C ASP A 549 -36.82 7.41 18.19
N GLY A 550 -37.08 8.65 17.81
CA GLY A 550 -38.42 9.21 17.59
C GLY A 550 -39.08 9.74 18.87
N ALA A 551 -40.36 10.11 18.76
CA ALA A 551 -41.11 10.71 19.86
C ALA A 551 -41.69 9.65 20.83
N PRO A 552 -41.31 9.62 22.12
CA PRO A 552 -41.80 8.62 23.07
C PRO A 552 -43.30 8.74 23.35
N SER A 553 -43.88 9.93 23.19
CA SER A 553 -45.33 10.15 23.27
C SER A 553 -46.14 9.31 22.27
N GLY A 554 -45.56 8.92 21.13
CA GLY A 554 -46.19 8.03 20.14
C GLY A 554 -46.14 6.53 20.49
N ALA A 555 -45.51 6.17 21.61
CA ALA A 555 -45.37 4.79 22.09
C ALA A 555 -46.07 4.55 23.45
N VAL A 556 -46.76 5.55 24.00
CA VAL A 556 -47.59 5.42 25.21
C VAL A 556 -48.84 4.59 24.89
N GLU A 557 -49.26 3.76 25.85
CA GLU A 557 -50.51 2.99 25.75
C GLU A 557 -51.41 3.30 26.96
N PRO A 558 -52.65 3.76 26.75
CA PRO A 558 -53.56 4.09 27.86
C PRO A 558 -53.80 2.90 28.80
N GLY A 559 -53.67 3.15 30.10
CA GLY A 559 -53.78 2.16 31.17
C GLY A 559 -52.54 1.28 31.34
N LYS A 560 -51.37 1.65 30.77
CA LYS A 560 -50.13 0.87 30.86
C LYS A 560 -49.01 1.60 31.60
N ASP A 561 -48.38 0.86 32.52
CA ASP A 561 -47.18 1.32 33.23
C ASP A 561 -46.01 1.56 32.28
N TRP A 562 -45.19 2.55 32.62
CA TRP A 562 -43.89 2.79 31.99
C TRP A 562 -42.77 2.11 32.77
N ALA A 563 -41.62 1.91 32.14
CA ALA A 563 -40.44 1.34 32.77
C ALA A 563 -39.14 2.06 32.39
N LEU A 564 -38.14 1.95 33.26
CA LEU A 564 -36.74 2.30 32.99
C LEU A 564 -35.89 1.03 33.07
N ARG A 565 -34.95 0.86 32.13
CA ARG A 565 -34.03 -0.28 32.10
C ARG A 565 -32.57 0.18 32.10
N PRO A 566 -31.70 -0.38 32.97
CA PRO A 566 -30.28 -0.04 32.97
C PRO A 566 -29.64 -0.36 31.63
N LYS A 567 -28.70 0.48 31.21
CA LYS A 567 -27.94 0.30 29.97
C LYS A 567 -26.52 0.82 30.14
N PHE A 568 -25.57 -0.10 30.25
CA PHE A 568 -24.15 0.24 30.47
C PHE A 568 -23.34 0.35 29.17
N PHE A 569 -23.82 -0.20 28.07
CA PHE A 569 -23.23 -0.03 26.74
C PHE A 569 -24.34 -0.06 25.69
N ARG A 570 -24.07 0.51 24.51
CA ARG A 570 -24.98 0.45 23.36
C ARG A 570 -24.24 -0.09 22.16
N LEU A 571 -24.78 -1.14 21.56
CA LEU A 571 -24.34 -1.63 20.27
C LEU A 571 -25.28 -1.13 19.16
N ASP A 572 -24.72 -0.86 17.99
CA ASP A 572 -25.44 -0.69 16.74
C ASP A 572 -24.83 -1.64 15.71
N THR A 573 -25.67 -2.34 14.94
CA THR A 573 -25.22 -3.10 13.78
C THR A 573 -26.09 -2.71 12.59
N LEU A 574 -25.48 -2.13 11.55
CA LEU A 574 -26.16 -1.68 10.33
C LEU A 574 -27.35 -0.72 10.60
N GLY A 575 -27.21 0.19 11.57
CA GLY A 575 -28.27 1.14 11.96
C GLY A 575 -29.38 0.52 12.82
N VAL A 576 -29.25 -0.74 13.22
CA VAL A 576 -30.17 -1.38 14.15
C VAL A 576 -29.66 -1.20 15.58
N LYS A 577 -30.33 -0.30 16.32
CA LYS A 577 -30.18 -0.13 17.78
C LYS A 577 -30.26 -1.48 18.49
N ASP A 578 -29.20 -1.79 19.24
CA ASP A 578 -28.98 -3.06 19.95
C ASP A 578 -28.97 -4.32 19.06
N GLY A 579 -28.72 -4.16 17.75
CA GLY A 579 -28.48 -5.26 16.84
C GLY A 579 -27.18 -5.98 17.18
N LEU A 580 -27.26 -7.30 17.37
CA LEU A 580 -26.12 -8.21 17.51
C LEU A 580 -26.53 -9.56 16.89
N PRO A 581 -26.26 -9.77 15.59
CA PRO A 581 -26.65 -10.98 14.88
C PRO A 581 -25.83 -12.19 15.34
N ALA A 582 -26.38 -13.40 15.20
CA ALA A 582 -25.73 -14.63 15.66
C ALA A 582 -24.40 -14.96 14.96
N SER A 583 -24.10 -14.33 13.82
CA SER A 583 -22.80 -14.41 13.14
C SER A 583 -21.70 -13.57 13.79
N ALA A 584 -22.04 -12.69 14.74
CA ALA A 584 -21.09 -11.81 15.41
C ALA A 584 -21.16 -11.95 16.94
N SER A 585 -20.04 -11.73 17.61
CA SER A 585 -19.95 -11.65 19.06
C SER A 585 -19.21 -10.38 19.49
N VAL A 586 -19.49 -9.93 20.72
CA VAL A 586 -18.78 -8.82 21.35
C VAL A 586 -18.43 -9.25 22.77
N ARG A 587 -17.17 -9.04 23.18
CA ARG A 587 -16.69 -9.32 24.54
C ARG A 587 -16.15 -8.04 25.17
N ILE A 588 -16.59 -7.72 26.39
CA ILE A 588 -16.17 -6.53 27.16
C ILE A 588 -15.48 -6.98 28.44
N GLU A 589 -14.25 -6.51 28.66
CA GLU A 589 -13.40 -6.90 29.79
C GLU A 589 -12.68 -5.68 30.38
N PHE A 590 -12.19 -5.82 31.61
CA PHE A 590 -11.61 -4.75 32.42
C PHE A 590 -10.29 -5.17 33.08
N GLN A 591 -9.49 -4.16 33.41
CA GLN A 591 -8.31 -4.25 34.27
C GLN A 591 -8.23 -2.98 35.12
N ALA A 592 -7.63 -3.08 36.31
CA ALA A 592 -7.40 -1.91 37.16
C ALA A 592 -6.03 -1.97 37.87
N THR A 593 -5.53 -0.83 38.32
CA THR A 593 -4.22 -0.72 38.99
C THR A 593 -4.18 0.48 39.95
N ASP A 594 -3.22 0.45 40.88
CA ASP A 594 -2.79 1.59 41.71
C ASP A 594 -1.44 2.16 41.28
N ASP A 595 -0.89 1.71 40.16
CA ASP A 595 0.14 2.41 39.40
C ASP A 595 0.04 2.02 37.91
N PRO A 596 -0.23 2.96 36.98
CA PRO A 596 -0.31 2.65 35.54
C PRO A 596 1.07 2.39 34.91
N THR A 597 2.17 2.67 35.64
CA THR A 597 3.56 2.48 35.20
C THR A 597 4.20 1.20 35.71
N ASP A 598 3.61 0.53 36.71
CA ASP A 598 4.02 -0.80 37.19
C ASP A 598 3.09 -1.91 36.64
N PRO A 599 3.54 -2.75 35.70
CA PRO A 599 2.78 -3.91 35.23
C PRO A 599 2.45 -4.92 36.33
N GLY A 600 3.22 -4.97 37.42
CA GLY A 600 2.98 -5.85 38.57
C GLY A 600 1.81 -5.41 39.46
N ALA A 601 1.43 -4.13 39.42
CA ALA A 601 0.30 -3.58 40.15
C ALA A 601 -1.07 -3.82 39.46
N VAL A 602 -1.06 -4.29 38.21
CA VAL A 602 -2.26 -4.54 37.40
C VAL A 602 -3.03 -5.77 37.88
N VAL A 603 -4.33 -5.61 38.08
CA VAL A 603 -5.29 -6.66 38.47
C VAL A 603 -6.27 -6.92 37.32
N PRO A 604 -6.62 -8.19 37.01
CA PRO A 604 -6.17 -9.44 37.65
C PRO A 604 -4.73 -9.86 37.33
N GLY A 605 -4.08 -9.20 36.37
CA GLY A 605 -2.66 -9.36 36.03
C GLY A 605 -2.35 -8.57 34.75
N PRO A 606 -1.08 -8.28 34.41
CA PRO A 606 -0.74 -7.45 33.25
C PRO A 606 -1.34 -7.98 31.93
N ASN A 607 -1.37 -9.31 31.77
CA ASN A 607 -1.89 -10.00 30.59
C ASN A 607 -3.28 -10.65 30.82
N LEU A 608 -3.86 -10.50 32.00
CA LEU A 608 -5.14 -11.12 32.38
C LEU A 608 -6.23 -10.06 32.47
N TRP A 609 -7.40 -10.36 31.95
CA TRP A 609 -8.56 -9.47 31.89
C TRP A 609 -9.75 -10.13 32.56
N THR A 610 -10.72 -9.34 33.03
CA THR A 610 -11.90 -9.84 33.76
C THR A 610 -13.16 -9.09 33.39
N ALA A 611 -14.28 -9.81 33.27
CA ALA A 611 -15.62 -9.20 33.19
C ALA A 611 -16.19 -8.90 34.60
N ASP A 612 -15.77 -9.65 35.61
CA ASP A 612 -16.07 -9.36 37.01
C ASP A 612 -15.21 -8.18 37.50
N LEU A 613 -15.86 -7.15 38.01
CA LEU A 613 -15.24 -5.95 38.57
C LEU A 613 -14.86 -6.11 40.05
N ALA A 614 -15.32 -7.15 40.75
CA ALA A 614 -15.01 -7.36 42.17
C ALA A 614 -13.50 -7.46 42.49
N PRO A 615 -12.65 -8.12 41.66
CA PRO A 615 -11.20 -8.10 41.85
C PRO A 615 -10.58 -6.70 41.72
N LEU A 616 -11.24 -5.78 41.01
CA LEU A 616 -10.74 -4.43 40.74
C LEU A 616 -11.06 -3.44 41.87
N ARG A 617 -11.83 -3.87 42.88
CA ARG A 617 -12.19 -3.05 44.04
C ARG A 617 -10.95 -2.46 44.73
N GLY A 618 -11.02 -1.18 45.08
CA GLY A 618 -9.94 -0.46 45.72
C GLY A 618 -9.01 0.26 44.73
N ARG A 619 -8.99 -0.13 43.45
CA ARG A 619 -8.00 0.36 42.48
C ARG A 619 -8.37 1.73 41.91
N ARG A 620 -7.38 2.63 41.85
CA ARG A 620 -7.54 4.02 41.36
C ARG A 620 -7.80 4.12 39.87
N TRP A 621 -7.00 3.42 39.06
CA TRP A 621 -7.06 3.50 37.60
C TRP A 621 -7.78 2.29 37.05
N ILE A 622 -8.66 2.50 36.07
CA ILE A 622 -9.33 1.44 35.33
C ILE A 622 -9.02 1.58 33.84
N ARG A 623 -8.98 0.46 33.12
CA ARG A 623 -9.06 0.44 31.66
C ARG A 623 -9.98 -0.68 31.20
N TRP A 624 -10.55 -0.50 30.02
CA TRP A 624 -11.45 -1.47 29.40
C TRP A 624 -10.90 -1.96 28.06
N ARG A 625 -11.38 -3.13 27.66
CA ARG A 625 -11.09 -3.78 26.39
C ARG A 625 -12.38 -4.33 25.81
N VAL A 626 -12.61 -4.08 24.53
CA VAL A 626 -13.76 -4.57 23.78
C VAL A 626 -13.21 -5.33 22.58
N THR A 627 -13.57 -6.60 22.46
CA THR A 627 -13.24 -7.44 21.29
C THR A 627 -14.52 -7.65 20.50
N PHE A 628 -14.49 -7.37 19.20
CA PHE A 628 -15.57 -7.67 18.26
C PHE A 628 -15.11 -8.84 17.41
N ASP A 629 -15.95 -9.85 17.23
CA ASP A 629 -15.72 -10.94 16.27
C ASP A 629 -16.90 -10.97 15.30
N ILE A 630 -16.64 -10.78 14.01
CA ILE A 630 -17.68 -10.76 12.96
C ILE A 630 -17.85 -12.11 12.25
N ASP A 631 -17.15 -13.14 12.73
CA ASP A 631 -17.34 -14.54 12.31
C ASP A 631 -17.38 -15.49 13.52
N ALA A 632 -18.28 -15.21 14.47
CA ALA A 632 -18.48 -16.03 15.67
C ALA A 632 -18.97 -17.46 15.38
N LEU A 633 -19.25 -17.78 14.10
CA LEU A 633 -19.70 -19.09 13.62
C LEU A 633 -18.62 -19.83 12.78
N GLY A 634 -17.46 -19.22 12.52
CA GLY A 634 -16.37 -19.82 11.74
C GLY A 634 -16.74 -20.14 10.28
N GLN A 635 -17.59 -19.32 9.65
CA GLN A 635 -18.07 -19.47 8.28
C GLN A 635 -17.30 -18.61 7.26
N GLY A 636 -16.36 -17.78 7.71
CA GLY A 636 -15.62 -16.80 6.92
C GLY A 636 -16.23 -15.40 6.96
N VAL A 637 -15.39 -14.40 6.67
CA VAL A 637 -15.77 -13.00 6.56
C VAL A 637 -15.90 -12.61 5.09
N GLY A 638 -16.99 -11.92 4.73
CA GLY A 638 -17.18 -11.29 3.43
C GLY A 638 -17.53 -9.80 3.56
N PRO A 639 -17.60 -9.04 2.45
CA PRO A 639 -17.90 -7.61 2.48
C PRO A 639 -19.20 -7.27 3.24
N GLY A 640 -20.23 -8.11 3.07
CA GLY A 640 -21.53 -8.00 3.74
C GLY A 640 -21.63 -8.60 5.15
N SER A 641 -20.53 -9.11 5.73
CA SER A 641 -20.55 -9.59 7.12
C SER A 641 -20.95 -8.45 8.07
N PRO A 642 -21.94 -8.66 8.98
CA PRO A 642 -22.40 -7.61 9.86
C PRO A 642 -21.28 -7.11 10.77
N ARG A 643 -21.12 -5.78 10.87
CA ARG A 643 -20.08 -5.12 11.67
C ARG A 643 -20.70 -4.40 12.87
N PRO A 644 -20.69 -4.99 14.08
CA PRO A 644 -21.19 -4.31 15.27
C PRO A 644 -20.28 -3.15 15.66
N ARG A 645 -20.88 -2.02 15.99
CA ARG A 645 -20.24 -0.83 16.54
C ARG A 645 -20.66 -0.64 18.00
N LEU A 646 -19.73 -0.22 18.85
CA LEU A 646 -20.01 0.30 20.18
C LEU A 646 -20.23 1.82 20.09
N ASP A 647 -21.38 2.33 20.55
CA ASP A 647 -21.66 3.78 20.56
C ASP A 647 -21.18 4.44 21.86
N TYR A 648 -21.40 3.78 23.00
CA TYR A 648 -20.82 4.16 24.28
C TYR A 648 -20.57 2.97 25.20
N LEU A 649 -19.68 3.16 26.18
CA LEU A 649 -19.49 2.30 27.35
C LEU A 649 -19.52 3.17 28.63
N LYS A 650 -20.28 2.73 29.63
CA LYS A 650 -20.43 3.35 30.95
C LYS A 650 -19.94 2.37 32.00
N ILE A 651 -18.90 2.76 32.74
CA ILE A 651 -18.33 1.96 33.83
C ILE A 651 -18.67 2.67 35.14
N PRO A 652 -19.71 2.22 35.86
CA PRO A 652 -20.06 2.82 37.13
C PRO A 652 -19.08 2.42 38.23
N PHE A 653 -18.99 3.27 39.25
CA PHE A 653 -18.37 2.95 40.53
C PHE A 653 -19.07 3.76 41.63
N VAL A 654 -18.88 3.32 42.87
CA VAL A 654 -19.21 4.10 44.06
C VAL A 654 -17.95 4.40 44.87
N TRP A 655 -18.06 5.36 45.79
CA TRP A 655 -17.11 5.57 46.88
C TRP A 655 -17.68 4.89 48.12
#